data_AF-A0A929L6R4-F1
#
_entry.id   AF-A0A929L6R4-F1
#
_cell.length_a   1.000
_cell.length_b   1.000
_cell.length_c   1.000
_cell.angle_alpha   90.00
_cell.angle_beta   90.00
_cell.angle_gamma   90.00
#
_symmetry.space_group_name_H-M   'P 1'
#
loop_
_entity.id
_entity.type
_entity.pdbx_description
1 polymer ?
#
loop_
_entity_poly.entity_id
_entity_poly.type
_entity_poly.pdbx_seq_one_letter_code
_entity_poly.pdbx_strand_id
1 'polypeptide(L)'
;MNIGLVTDTYLPDINGVVSSTVTLKNALEKAGHTVYVITNHAGTGIQFEDGILRLPGIKLKSFYGYKVSSPINVGAGSYIEEMDLDVIHLQTNFGVGLYGQYLANTMNIPLVDTYHTMYTDYTHYINPKGFAGFDRVSKDAIKAASRAVCNNAQAVVAPSQKTREALIEYGVLAPIYVVPTGLDLDKFMNIDPDSERVKEIRAQVSTDPEDLILVFVGRLAKEKSLEIPIEAIVQNPNPHIHLAIVGTGPDEDFYRNLTDSLHGNERIHFLGAAAPEEIGQYYQAFDAFVSASLSETQGMTYLEAMAAGKMVFGRRDDVLSELLDEDVTGFYFDTPAELNEKIDLFLQLSRQQKEEARKACQQKIMPYTAETFAYAMERVYSQAIDDYSLTYEVEKIQFSGNYVFLQMTVDSEKEPVKMIIPIDDFFELKISLHTKLDDYMVRSYLDIQNFYWAMYKVEQRLASREMTYRQVVDYCVRKLDSPLSVANQVADELELIGKINDRSYAMEKAEYYQSIGSSKRQIEQRLYKAGIDPELIREACNSLSSKQEKSNAKKLAKRLAKGLKAQSVRRKRQEITHKLILHGYLPDAAKEAAEELDFNEDHDTEALQDAFEKALRLYASKTPDAQRAKIRTYCLRQGFNREDIDALMESEDL
;
A
#
# COMPACT_ATOMS: atom_id res chain seq x y z
N MET A 1 -17.91 -25.01 11.19
CA MET A 1 -16.50 -25.20 10.85
C MET A 1 -15.83 -26.04 11.93
N ASN A 2 -14.85 -26.83 11.56
CA ASN A 2 -13.87 -27.47 12.42
C ASN A 2 -12.62 -26.58 12.48
N ILE A 3 -12.31 -26.02 13.65
CA ILE A 3 -11.32 -24.95 13.83
C ILE A 3 -10.19 -25.45 14.72
N GLY A 4 -8.94 -25.38 14.25
CA GLY A 4 -7.76 -25.75 15.04
C GLY A 4 -7.06 -24.52 15.61
N LEU A 5 -7.22 -24.24 16.91
CA LEU A 5 -6.49 -23.19 17.61
C LEU A 5 -5.11 -23.71 18.04
N VAL A 6 -4.03 -23.11 17.52
CA VAL A 6 -2.66 -23.57 17.75
C VAL A 6 -1.94 -22.60 18.69
N THR A 7 -1.52 -23.07 19.87
CA THR A 7 -0.94 -22.20 20.90
C THR A 7 0.11 -22.90 21.76
N ASP A 8 1.23 -22.23 22.06
CA ASP A 8 2.18 -22.72 23.07
C ASP A 8 1.69 -22.59 24.52
N THR A 9 0.63 -21.79 24.77
CA THR A 9 0.06 -21.65 26.11
C THR A 9 -1.43 -21.89 26.09
N TYR A 10 -1.86 -22.84 26.93
CA TYR A 10 -3.26 -23.12 27.19
C TYR A 10 -3.41 -23.56 28.64
N LEU A 11 -4.65 -23.75 29.09
CA LEU A 11 -4.94 -24.21 30.45
C LEU A 11 -4.03 -25.40 30.85
N PRO A 12 -3.49 -25.43 32.08
CA PRO A 12 -3.75 -24.55 33.22
C PRO A 12 -2.83 -23.31 33.30
N ASP A 13 -2.13 -22.94 32.23
CA ASP A 13 -1.29 -21.73 32.23
C ASP A 13 -2.15 -20.46 32.35
N ILE A 14 -1.64 -19.39 32.99
CA ILE A 14 -2.38 -18.15 33.25
C ILE A 14 -1.67 -16.98 32.57
N ASN A 15 -2.25 -16.46 31.49
CA ASN A 15 -1.81 -15.23 30.81
C ASN A 15 -2.91 -14.75 29.81
N GLY A 16 -2.70 -13.57 29.21
CA GLY A 16 -3.67 -12.98 28.27
C GLY A 16 -3.93 -13.79 27.00
N VAL A 17 -2.93 -14.52 26.48
CA VAL A 17 -3.10 -15.40 25.31
C VAL A 17 -4.02 -16.57 25.65
N VAL A 18 -3.86 -17.15 26.85
CA VAL A 18 -4.76 -18.21 27.34
C VAL A 18 -6.18 -17.67 27.48
N SER A 19 -6.36 -16.51 28.11
CA SER A 19 -7.69 -15.89 28.26
C SER A 19 -8.35 -15.62 26.91
N SER A 20 -7.61 -15.08 25.94
CA SER A 20 -8.11 -14.83 24.58
C SER A 20 -8.49 -16.13 23.87
N THR A 21 -7.62 -17.14 23.90
CA THR A 21 -7.85 -18.45 23.26
C THR A 21 -9.04 -19.18 23.86
N VAL A 22 -9.18 -19.19 25.19
CA VAL A 22 -10.30 -19.83 25.89
C VAL A 22 -11.61 -19.10 25.58
N THR A 23 -11.59 -17.77 25.60
CA THR A 23 -12.79 -16.97 25.28
C THR A 23 -13.24 -17.22 23.85
N LEU A 24 -12.29 -17.23 22.90
CA LEU A 24 -12.56 -17.53 21.50
C LEU A 24 -13.12 -18.95 21.31
N LYS A 25 -12.49 -19.96 21.92
CA LYS A 25 -12.96 -21.35 21.87
C LYS A 25 -14.41 -21.44 22.31
N ASN A 26 -14.71 -20.97 23.52
CA ASN A 26 -16.04 -21.09 24.11
C ASN A 26 -17.10 -20.34 23.29
N ALA A 27 -16.76 -19.15 22.77
CA ALA A 27 -17.68 -18.35 21.99
C ALA A 27 -17.95 -18.96 20.60
N LEU A 28 -16.94 -19.52 19.93
CA LEU A 28 -17.09 -20.25 18.67
C LEU A 28 -17.89 -21.56 18.85
N GLU A 29 -17.67 -22.29 19.94
CA GLU A 29 -18.48 -23.49 20.27
C GLU A 29 -19.94 -23.12 20.53
N LYS A 30 -20.19 -22.02 21.26
CA LYS A 30 -21.55 -21.47 21.47
C LYS A 30 -22.21 -21.05 20.15
N ALA A 31 -21.42 -20.62 19.16
CA ALA A 31 -21.88 -20.32 17.81
C ALA A 31 -22.12 -21.58 16.94
N GLY A 32 -21.85 -22.78 17.46
CA GLY A 32 -22.10 -24.06 16.78
C GLY A 32 -20.93 -24.59 15.96
N HIS A 33 -19.72 -24.10 16.18
CA HIS A 33 -18.50 -24.65 15.57
C HIS A 33 -17.86 -25.75 16.44
N THR A 34 -17.07 -26.61 15.81
CA THR A 34 -16.22 -27.58 16.53
C THR A 34 -14.83 -26.96 16.67
N VAL A 35 -14.31 -26.85 17.89
CA VAL A 35 -13.02 -26.19 18.13
C VAL A 35 -12.05 -27.13 18.82
N TYR A 36 -10.91 -27.36 18.18
CA TYR A 36 -9.79 -28.11 18.71
C TYR A 36 -8.70 -27.16 19.19
N VAL A 37 -7.96 -27.57 20.22
CA VAL A 37 -6.78 -26.82 20.69
C VAL A 37 -5.55 -27.69 20.56
N ILE A 38 -4.59 -27.25 19.74
CA ILE A 38 -3.29 -27.90 19.54
C ILE A 38 -2.26 -27.11 20.33
N THR A 39 -1.72 -27.73 21.38
CA THR A 39 -0.84 -27.06 22.35
C THR A 39 0.28 -27.97 22.82
N ASN A 40 1.01 -27.59 23.86
CA ASN A 40 2.11 -28.35 24.43
C ASN A 40 1.86 -28.77 25.88
N HIS A 41 2.72 -29.67 26.36
CA HIS A 41 2.84 -29.99 27.78
C HIS A 41 4.28 -30.43 28.09
N ALA A 42 4.64 -30.43 29.37
CA ALA A 42 5.92 -30.97 29.81
C ALA A 42 5.80 -32.50 29.90
N GLY A 43 6.39 -33.22 28.95
CA GLY A 43 6.22 -34.67 28.85
C GLY A 43 6.82 -35.24 27.56
N THR A 44 6.78 -36.57 27.43
CA THR A 44 7.41 -37.31 26.32
C THR A 44 6.43 -37.94 25.33
N GLY A 45 5.14 -38.00 25.66
CA GLY A 45 4.11 -38.61 24.82
C GLY A 45 3.00 -37.63 24.45
N ILE A 46 2.34 -37.83 23.31
CA ILE A 46 1.17 -37.04 22.91
C ILE A 46 -0.01 -37.37 23.83
N GLN A 47 -0.81 -36.37 24.18
CA GLN A 47 -2.07 -36.52 24.93
C GLN A 47 -3.20 -35.89 24.13
N PHE A 48 -4.34 -36.56 24.01
CA PHE A 48 -5.53 -36.01 23.36
C PHE A 48 -6.76 -36.32 24.19
N GLU A 49 -7.41 -35.27 24.70
CA GLU A 49 -8.60 -35.36 25.56
C GLU A 49 -9.44 -34.10 25.38
N ASP A 50 -10.77 -34.24 25.34
CA ASP A 50 -11.74 -33.14 25.24
C ASP A 50 -11.43 -32.12 24.11
N GLY A 51 -10.98 -32.60 22.95
CA GLY A 51 -10.63 -31.77 21.81
C GLY A 51 -9.30 -31.00 21.97
N ILE A 52 -8.51 -31.30 23.01
CA ILE A 52 -7.22 -30.66 23.29
C ILE A 52 -6.09 -31.66 23.00
N LEU A 53 -5.31 -31.39 21.95
CA LEU A 53 -4.12 -32.15 21.57
C LEU A 53 -2.88 -31.49 22.19
N ARG A 54 -2.23 -32.19 23.12
CA ARG A 54 -1.00 -31.75 23.79
C ARG A 54 0.21 -32.48 23.24
N LEU A 55 1.10 -31.72 22.63
CA LEU A 55 2.36 -32.16 22.07
C LEU A 55 3.44 -32.23 23.15
N PRO A 56 4.37 -33.20 23.08
CA PRO A 56 5.46 -33.33 24.04
C PRO A 56 6.47 -32.19 23.93
N GLY A 57 6.82 -31.61 25.07
CA GLY A 57 7.76 -30.50 25.16
C GLY A 57 8.57 -30.48 26.46
N ILE A 58 9.49 -29.54 26.54
CA ILE A 58 10.36 -29.30 27.70
C ILE A 58 9.98 -28.02 28.42
N LYS A 59 10.06 -28.03 29.75
CA LYS A 59 9.83 -26.85 30.59
C LYS A 59 11.12 -26.03 30.73
N LEU A 60 11.12 -24.79 30.26
CA LEU A 60 12.25 -23.87 30.35
C LEU A 60 12.16 -23.03 31.62
N LYS A 61 12.90 -23.41 32.68
CA LYS A 61 12.90 -22.68 33.96
C LYS A 61 13.40 -21.23 33.83
N SER A 62 14.36 -20.99 32.93
CA SER A 62 14.92 -19.65 32.67
C SER A 62 13.99 -18.71 31.89
N PHE A 63 12.84 -19.20 31.44
CA PHE A 63 11.85 -18.44 30.68
C PHE A 63 10.47 -18.70 31.27
N TYR A 64 10.24 -18.27 32.52
CA TYR A 64 8.92 -18.35 33.20
C TYR A 64 8.33 -19.75 33.38
N GLY A 65 9.12 -20.81 33.22
CA GLY A 65 8.59 -22.17 33.19
C GLY A 65 7.71 -22.43 31.96
N TYR A 66 7.91 -21.64 30.89
CA TYR A 66 7.25 -21.85 29.60
C TYR A 66 7.60 -23.22 29.06
N LYS A 67 6.62 -23.84 28.40
CA LYS A 67 6.77 -25.14 27.78
C LYS A 67 7.05 -24.90 26.31
N VAL A 68 8.03 -25.60 25.76
CA VAL A 68 8.38 -25.51 24.35
C VAL A 68 8.39 -26.91 23.78
N SER A 69 7.57 -27.11 22.76
CA SER A 69 7.59 -28.33 21.96
C SER A 69 8.49 -28.13 20.75
N SER A 70 9.02 -29.26 20.26
CA SER A 70 9.68 -29.29 18.97
C SER A 70 8.73 -28.79 17.88
N PRO A 71 9.20 -28.02 16.87
CA PRO A 71 8.41 -27.70 15.70
C PRO A 71 8.17 -28.91 14.79
N ILE A 72 8.69 -30.09 15.15
CA ILE A 72 8.46 -31.38 14.48
C ILE A 72 7.96 -32.38 15.52
N ASN A 73 6.71 -32.84 15.38
CA ASN A 73 6.10 -33.84 16.26
C ASN A 73 5.66 -35.07 15.45
N VAL A 74 6.42 -36.16 15.58
CA VAL A 74 6.13 -37.43 14.90
C VAL A 74 4.87 -38.05 15.50
N GLY A 75 3.90 -38.40 14.67
CA GLY A 75 2.63 -39.04 15.07
C GLY A 75 1.47 -38.07 15.32
N ALA A 76 1.73 -36.79 15.57
CA ALA A 76 0.67 -35.80 15.79
C ALA A 76 -0.18 -35.54 14.53
N GLY A 77 0.39 -35.73 13.33
CA GLY A 77 -0.33 -35.55 12.06
C GLY A 77 -1.60 -36.39 11.95
N SER A 78 -1.57 -37.66 12.38
CA SER A 78 -2.75 -38.54 12.32
C SER A 78 -3.95 -38.03 13.13
N TYR A 79 -3.71 -37.48 14.32
CA TYR A 79 -4.76 -36.85 15.13
C TYR A 79 -5.37 -35.64 14.43
N ILE A 80 -4.54 -34.85 13.74
CA ILE A 80 -4.97 -33.62 13.09
C ILE A 80 -5.70 -33.90 11.78
N GLU A 81 -5.32 -34.95 11.05
CA GLU A 81 -6.08 -35.46 9.90
C GLU A 81 -7.49 -35.92 10.31
N GLU A 82 -7.62 -36.60 11.46
CA GLU A 82 -8.92 -37.02 12.00
C GLU A 82 -9.82 -35.84 12.45
N MET A 83 -9.24 -34.67 12.72
CA MET A 83 -10.00 -33.47 13.10
C MET A 83 -10.74 -32.82 11.92
N ASP A 84 -10.37 -33.14 10.67
CA ASP A 84 -10.97 -32.60 9.44
C ASP A 84 -11.13 -31.07 9.49
N LEU A 85 -10.02 -30.37 9.77
CA LEU A 85 -10.03 -28.93 10.05
C LEU A 85 -10.30 -28.12 8.79
N ASP A 86 -11.28 -27.21 8.88
CA ASP A 86 -11.56 -26.21 7.84
C ASP A 86 -10.54 -25.06 7.88
N VAL A 87 -10.00 -24.73 9.05
CA VAL A 87 -9.05 -23.64 9.25
C VAL A 87 -8.13 -23.90 10.44
N ILE A 88 -6.85 -23.55 10.31
CA ILE A 88 -5.89 -23.50 11.40
C ILE A 88 -5.69 -22.04 11.80
N HIS A 89 -5.79 -21.74 13.09
CA HIS A 89 -5.58 -20.41 13.64
C HIS A 89 -4.45 -20.40 14.67
N LEU A 90 -3.34 -19.76 14.32
CA LEU A 90 -2.21 -19.55 15.22
C LEU A 90 -2.53 -18.47 16.26
N GLN A 91 -2.27 -18.80 17.52
CA GLN A 91 -2.34 -17.88 18.67
C GLN A 91 -0.94 -17.56 19.21
N THR A 92 0.11 -18.15 18.62
CA THR A 92 1.52 -17.93 18.96
C THR A 92 2.39 -18.09 17.72
N ASN A 93 3.37 -17.21 17.52
CA ASN A 93 4.22 -17.20 16.30
C ASN A 93 5.52 -18.00 16.40
N PHE A 94 5.68 -18.81 17.45
CA PHE A 94 6.87 -19.64 17.70
C PHE A 94 6.43 -21.06 18.11
N GLY A 95 7.41 -21.94 18.41
CA GLY A 95 7.15 -23.26 19.00
C GLY A 95 6.10 -24.06 18.24
N VAL A 96 4.99 -24.38 18.90
CA VAL A 96 3.86 -25.12 18.31
C VAL A 96 3.17 -24.34 17.19
N GLY A 97 3.23 -23.01 17.19
CA GLY A 97 2.75 -22.16 16.10
C GLY A 97 3.46 -22.40 14.76
N LEU A 98 4.80 -22.54 14.78
CA LEU A 98 5.57 -22.90 13.58
C LEU A 98 5.21 -24.30 13.07
N TYR A 99 4.89 -25.21 13.99
CA TYR A 99 4.37 -26.53 13.62
C TYR A 99 2.97 -26.43 13.00
N GLY A 100 2.08 -25.59 13.54
CA GLY A 100 0.78 -25.29 12.95
C GLY A 100 0.87 -24.74 11.52
N GLN A 101 1.82 -23.84 11.26
CA GLN A 101 2.09 -23.34 9.91
C GLN A 101 2.60 -24.44 8.97
N TYR A 102 3.49 -25.31 9.44
CA TYR A 102 3.93 -26.48 8.68
C TYR A 102 2.77 -27.42 8.35
N LEU A 103 1.87 -27.67 9.30
CA LEU A 103 0.69 -28.52 9.11
C LEU A 103 -0.29 -27.91 8.10
N ALA A 104 -0.60 -26.62 8.22
CA ALA A 104 -1.45 -25.90 7.27
C ALA A 104 -0.95 -26.07 5.83
N ASN A 105 0.36 -25.90 5.62
CA ASN A 105 0.98 -26.07 4.31
C ASN A 105 0.96 -27.52 3.80
N THR A 106 1.23 -28.50 4.66
CA THR A 106 1.32 -29.91 4.24
C THR A 106 -0.04 -30.58 4.05
N MET A 107 -1.04 -30.14 4.80
CA MET A 107 -2.40 -30.67 4.76
C MET A 107 -3.33 -29.85 3.86
N ASN A 108 -2.84 -28.76 3.26
CA ASN A 108 -3.59 -27.79 2.47
C ASN A 108 -4.81 -27.21 3.22
N ILE A 109 -4.59 -26.68 4.42
CA ILE A 109 -5.62 -26.05 5.25
C ILE A 109 -5.31 -24.54 5.34
N PRO A 110 -6.30 -23.64 5.18
CA PRO A 110 -6.08 -22.21 5.35
C PRO A 110 -5.60 -21.86 6.75
N LEU A 111 -4.75 -20.83 6.81
CA LEU A 111 -4.04 -20.37 7.99
C LEU A 111 -4.45 -18.94 8.35
N VAL A 112 -4.89 -18.75 9.58
CA VAL A 112 -5.09 -17.44 10.21
C VAL A 112 -4.08 -17.29 11.34
N ASP A 113 -3.60 -16.07 11.59
CA ASP A 113 -2.60 -15.78 12.63
C ASP A 113 -3.02 -14.58 13.48
N THR A 114 -3.17 -14.73 14.80
CA THR A 114 -3.36 -13.59 15.71
C THR A 114 -2.04 -13.18 16.36
N TYR A 115 -1.66 -11.92 16.19
CA TYR A 115 -0.43 -11.36 16.75
C TYR A 115 -0.65 -10.77 18.15
N HIS A 116 -0.51 -11.61 19.19
CA HIS A 116 -0.82 -11.24 20.58
C HIS A 116 0.26 -10.45 21.32
N THR A 117 1.51 -10.54 20.89
CA THR A 117 2.66 -10.04 21.67
C THR A 117 3.58 -9.18 20.82
N MET A 118 3.84 -7.95 21.28
CA MET A 118 4.84 -7.07 20.67
C MET A 118 6.26 -7.54 20.97
N TYR A 119 6.75 -8.57 20.28
CA TYR A 119 8.04 -9.19 20.59
C TYR A 119 9.23 -8.22 20.64
N THR A 120 9.17 -7.08 19.92
CA THR A 120 10.19 -6.02 20.00
C THR A 120 10.30 -5.33 21.36
N ASP A 121 9.27 -5.41 22.19
CA ASP A 121 9.23 -4.82 23.53
C ASP A 121 9.75 -5.82 24.60
N TYR A 122 9.83 -7.10 24.22
CA TYR A 122 10.26 -8.22 25.07
C TYR A 122 11.75 -8.59 24.88
N THR A 123 12.53 -7.81 24.13
CA THR A 123 13.96 -8.10 23.84
C THR A 123 14.85 -8.18 25.08
N HIS A 124 14.43 -7.55 26.18
CA HIS A 124 15.16 -7.56 27.45
C HIS A 124 15.23 -8.96 28.10
N TYR A 125 14.31 -9.87 27.77
CA TYR A 125 14.34 -11.26 28.26
C TYR A 125 15.39 -12.14 27.56
N ILE A 126 15.76 -11.78 26.34
CA ILE A 126 16.80 -12.47 25.56
C ILE A 126 18.16 -11.77 25.64
N ASN A 127 18.23 -10.59 26.28
CA ASN A 127 19.45 -9.82 26.54
C ASN A 127 19.61 -9.41 28.02
N PRO A 128 19.67 -10.36 28.98
CA PRO A 128 19.76 -10.04 30.41
C PRO A 128 21.06 -9.29 30.81
N LYS A 129 22.04 -9.14 29.90
CA LYS A 129 23.33 -8.45 30.15
C LYS A 129 23.44 -7.05 29.53
N GLY A 130 22.38 -6.52 28.92
CA GLY A 130 22.30 -5.10 28.55
C GLY A 130 23.29 -4.60 27.49
N PHE A 131 23.65 -5.43 26.50
CA PHE A 131 24.49 -4.98 25.39
C PHE A 131 23.70 -4.07 24.43
N ALA A 132 24.00 -2.77 24.40
CA ALA A 132 23.23 -1.77 23.62
C ALA A 132 23.17 -2.04 22.09
N GLY A 133 24.20 -2.65 21.50
CA GLY A 133 24.21 -3.05 20.09
C GLY A 133 23.37 -4.31 19.79
N PHE A 134 23.10 -5.12 20.80
CA PHE A 134 22.32 -6.35 20.69
C PHE A 134 20.82 -6.04 20.56
N ASP A 135 20.32 -5.01 21.25
CA ASP A 135 18.89 -4.66 21.23
C ASP A 135 18.41 -4.22 19.85
N ARG A 136 19.20 -3.43 19.10
CA ARG A 136 18.80 -3.02 17.73
C ARG A 136 18.79 -4.20 16.76
N VAL A 137 19.87 -5.00 16.76
CA VAL A 137 19.98 -6.20 15.91
C VAL A 137 18.90 -7.23 16.25
N SER A 138 18.56 -7.36 17.54
CA SER A 138 17.49 -8.22 18.04
C SER A 138 16.11 -7.75 17.58
N LYS A 139 15.82 -6.44 17.67
CA LYS A 139 14.55 -5.88 17.17
C LYS A 139 14.38 -6.08 15.67
N ASP A 140 15.41 -5.79 14.86
CA ASP A 140 15.33 -5.98 13.40
C ASP A 140 15.12 -7.46 13.03
N ALA A 141 15.81 -8.38 13.73
CA ALA A 141 15.62 -9.82 13.54
C ALA A 141 14.20 -10.27 13.92
N ILE A 142 13.64 -9.76 15.02
CA ILE A 142 12.28 -10.05 15.46
C ILE A 142 11.24 -9.50 14.47
N LYS A 143 11.43 -8.28 13.96
CA LYS A 143 10.57 -7.70 12.91
C LYS A 143 10.61 -8.58 11.66
N ALA A 144 11.80 -9.00 11.23
CA ALA A 144 11.97 -9.88 10.07
C ALA A 144 11.32 -11.26 10.28
N ALA A 145 11.45 -11.85 11.47
CA ALA A 145 10.82 -13.13 11.81
C ALA A 145 9.30 -13.00 11.87
N SER A 146 8.77 -11.94 12.51
CA SER A 146 7.33 -11.66 12.58
C SER A 146 6.76 -11.49 11.17
N ARG A 147 7.41 -10.68 10.32
CA ARG A 147 7.04 -10.54 8.91
C ARG A 147 7.01 -11.88 8.18
N ALA A 148 8.03 -12.71 8.37
CA ALA A 148 8.10 -14.01 7.70
C ALA A 148 6.97 -14.95 8.15
N VAL A 149 6.65 -14.99 9.44
CA VAL A 149 5.56 -15.84 9.95
C VAL A 149 4.21 -15.34 9.47
N CYS A 150 3.93 -14.04 9.64
CA CYS A 150 2.63 -13.45 9.30
C CYS A 150 2.33 -13.49 7.79
N ASN A 151 3.33 -13.31 6.92
CA ASN A 151 3.13 -13.34 5.45
C ASN A 151 2.87 -14.75 4.88
N ASN A 152 2.88 -15.80 5.72
CA ASN A 152 2.46 -17.14 5.31
C ASN A 152 0.98 -17.42 5.64
N ALA A 153 0.29 -16.54 6.37
CA ALA A 153 -1.12 -16.68 6.69
C ALA A 153 -1.99 -16.00 5.61
N GLN A 154 -3.19 -16.54 5.36
CA GLN A 154 -4.20 -15.91 4.49
C GLN A 154 -4.76 -14.65 5.15
N ALA A 155 -4.83 -14.63 6.48
CA ALA A 155 -5.26 -13.48 7.25
C ALA A 155 -4.46 -13.35 8.54
N VAL A 156 -4.10 -12.11 8.87
CA VAL A 156 -3.48 -11.75 10.14
C VAL A 156 -4.48 -10.94 10.96
N VAL A 157 -4.63 -11.29 12.22
CA VAL A 157 -5.50 -10.62 13.18
C VAL A 157 -4.63 -9.82 14.16
N ALA A 158 -4.90 -8.52 14.21
CA ALA A 158 -4.31 -7.61 15.18
C ALA A 158 -5.36 -7.27 16.25
N PRO A 159 -5.04 -7.37 17.55
CA PRO A 159 -6.00 -7.07 18.61
C PRO A 159 -6.30 -5.57 18.78
N SER A 160 -5.52 -4.69 18.14
CA SER A 160 -5.68 -3.24 18.18
C SER A 160 -5.12 -2.55 16.93
N GLN A 161 -5.51 -1.30 16.72
CA GLN A 161 -4.97 -0.47 15.63
C GLN A 161 -3.46 -0.22 15.78
N LYS A 162 -2.96 0.01 17.01
CA LYS A 162 -1.53 0.06 17.31
C LYS A 162 -0.81 -1.21 16.85
N THR A 163 -1.43 -2.37 17.06
CA THR A 163 -0.82 -3.65 16.64
C THR A 163 -0.77 -3.81 15.13
N ARG A 164 -1.84 -3.40 14.45
CA ARG A 164 -1.88 -3.37 12.99
C ARG A 164 -0.81 -2.45 12.40
N GLU A 165 -0.65 -1.25 12.94
CA GLU A 165 0.34 -0.28 12.46
C GLU A 165 1.78 -0.79 12.62
N ALA A 166 2.09 -1.43 13.76
CA ALA A 166 3.39 -2.06 13.96
C ALA A 166 3.67 -3.17 12.93
N LEU A 167 2.69 -4.03 12.65
CA LEU A 167 2.84 -5.10 11.65
C LEU A 167 3.05 -4.56 10.24
N ILE A 168 2.35 -3.47 9.88
CA ILE A 168 2.59 -2.75 8.60
C ILE A 168 4.02 -2.21 8.58
N GLU A 169 4.50 -1.59 9.66
CA GLU A 169 5.88 -1.11 9.77
C GLU A 169 6.91 -2.25 9.63
N TYR A 170 6.58 -3.44 10.12
CA TYR A 170 7.46 -4.62 10.00
C TYR A 170 7.52 -5.15 8.55
N GLY A 171 6.61 -4.70 7.67
CA GLY A 171 6.50 -5.12 6.28
C GLY A 171 5.61 -6.35 6.07
N VAL A 172 4.62 -6.55 6.95
CA VAL A 172 3.58 -7.57 6.74
C VAL A 172 2.67 -7.12 5.58
N LEU A 173 2.54 -7.99 4.57
CA LEU A 173 1.77 -7.78 3.36
C LEU A 173 0.43 -8.54 3.37
N ALA A 174 0.33 -9.59 4.19
CA ALA A 174 -0.92 -10.34 4.37
C ALA A 174 -2.05 -9.40 4.86
N PRO A 175 -3.32 -9.64 4.50
CA PRO A 175 -4.44 -8.86 4.99
C PRO A 175 -4.48 -8.82 6.53
N ILE A 176 -4.44 -7.61 7.10
CA ILE A 176 -4.46 -7.41 8.56
C ILE A 176 -5.81 -6.87 9.01
N TYR A 177 -6.53 -7.67 9.79
CA TYR A 177 -7.83 -7.34 10.37
C TYR A 177 -7.67 -6.92 11.83
N VAL A 178 -8.25 -5.78 12.22
CA VAL A 178 -8.32 -5.40 13.63
C VAL A 178 -9.52 -6.10 14.26
N VAL A 179 -9.25 -7.12 15.07
CA VAL A 179 -10.27 -7.86 15.83
C VAL A 179 -9.84 -7.91 17.30
N PRO A 180 -10.38 -7.03 18.14
CA PRO A 180 -10.11 -7.07 19.57
C PRO A 180 -10.58 -8.39 20.20
N THR A 181 -9.79 -8.92 21.12
CA THR A 181 -10.19 -10.04 21.98
C THR A 181 -11.45 -9.65 22.76
N GLY A 182 -12.45 -10.51 22.72
CA GLY A 182 -13.68 -10.36 23.49
C GLY A 182 -13.52 -10.77 24.95
N LEU A 183 -14.43 -10.29 25.79
CA LEU A 183 -14.57 -10.65 27.19
C LEU A 183 -15.95 -11.26 27.45
N ASP A 184 -15.97 -12.22 28.36
CA ASP A 184 -17.20 -12.65 29.01
C ASP A 184 -17.60 -11.60 30.06
N LEU A 185 -18.33 -10.57 29.63
CA LEU A 185 -18.66 -9.40 30.45
C LEU A 185 -19.47 -9.75 31.70
N ASP A 186 -20.27 -10.81 31.64
CA ASP A 186 -21.12 -11.24 32.76
C ASP A 186 -20.28 -11.59 33.99
N LYS A 187 -19.04 -12.08 33.81
CA LYS A 187 -18.09 -12.36 34.90
C LYS A 187 -17.68 -11.12 35.69
N PHE A 188 -17.86 -9.92 35.15
CA PHE A 188 -17.44 -8.67 35.77
C PHE A 188 -18.64 -7.77 36.11
N MET A 189 -19.69 -7.79 35.28
CA MET A 189 -20.87 -6.95 35.45
C MET A 189 -21.86 -7.48 36.50
N ASN A 190 -21.97 -8.81 36.64
CA ASN A 190 -23.00 -9.45 37.48
C ASN A 190 -22.46 -9.88 38.84
N ILE A 191 -21.58 -9.08 39.44
CA ILE A 191 -21.05 -9.34 40.78
C ILE A 191 -21.76 -8.45 41.78
N ASP A 192 -22.35 -9.08 42.79
CA ASP A 192 -22.95 -8.39 43.92
C ASP A 192 -21.86 -7.74 44.79
N PRO A 193 -21.79 -6.39 44.85
CA PRO A 193 -20.81 -5.69 45.69
C PRO A 193 -20.99 -5.98 47.18
N ASP A 194 -22.19 -6.39 47.60
CA ASP A 194 -22.51 -6.69 49.01
C ASP A 194 -22.35 -8.17 49.35
N SER A 195 -21.82 -8.98 48.42
CA SER A 195 -21.52 -10.39 48.68
C SER A 195 -20.43 -10.55 49.73
N GLU A 196 -20.52 -11.62 50.54
CA GLU A 196 -19.55 -11.88 51.60
C GLU A 196 -18.12 -12.00 51.07
N ARG A 197 -17.94 -12.61 49.88
CA ARG A 197 -16.62 -12.75 49.25
C ARG A 197 -16.00 -11.39 48.90
N VAL A 198 -16.78 -10.45 48.38
CA VAL A 198 -16.29 -9.10 48.06
C VAL A 198 -15.89 -8.35 49.33
N LYS A 199 -16.67 -8.47 50.41
CA LYS A 199 -16.33 -7.90 51.72
C LYS A 199 -15.06 -8.51 52.31
N GLU A 200 -14.90 -9.83 52.23
CA GLU A 200 -13.69 -10.55 52.66
C GLU A 200 -12.45 -10.07 51.91
N ILE A 201 -12.56 -9.86 50.59
CA ILE A 201 -11.45 -9.34 49.77
C ILE A 201 -11.11 -7.91 50.20
N ARG A 202 -12.10 -7.03 50.37
CA ARG A 202 -11.85 -5.65 50.82
C ARG A 202 -11.19 -5.62 52.20
N ALA A 203 -11.64 -6.47 53.12
CA ALA A 203 -11.11 -6.56 54.49
C ALA A 203 -9.65 -7.05 54.58
N GLN A 204 -9.10 -7.66 53.53
CA GLN A 204 -7.66 -7.97 53.46
C GLN A 204 -6.80 -6.71 53.32
N VAL A 205 -7.40 -5.60 52.89
CA VAL A 205 -6.73 -4.30 52.69
C VAL A 205 -7.17 -3.31 53.77
N SER A 206 -8.47 -3.04 53.88
CA SER A 206 -9.04 -2.18 54.91
C SER A 206 -10.54 -2.42 55.13
N THR A 207 -11.00 -2.19 56.35
CA THR A 207 -12.43 -2.13 56.70
C THR A 207 -12.93 -0.71 56.96
N ASP A 208 -12.05 0.30 56.86
CA ASP A 208 -12.43 1.70 57.05
C ASP A 208 -13.22 2.18 55.81
N PRO A 209 -14.44 2.73 55.98
CA PRO A 209 -15.22 3.27 54.87
C PRO A 209 -14.62 4.55 54.27
N GLU A 210 -13.71 5.24 54.97
CA GLU A 210 -13.02 6.43 54.46
C GLU A 210 -11.85 6.06 53.53
N ASP A 211 -11.39 4.81 53.57
CA ASP A 211 -10.26 4.36 52.75
C ASP A 211 -10.64 4.17 51.29
N LEU A 212 -9.94 4.91 50.43
CA LEU A 212 -9.94 4.75 48.98
C LEU A 212 -8.89 3.72 48.58
N ILE A 213 -9.31 2.65 47.90
CA ILE A 213 -8.42 1.58 47.48
C ILE A 213 -8.37 1.52 45.94
N LEU A 214 -7.21 1.81 45.37
CA LEU A 214 -6.94 1.51 43.96
C LEU A 214 -6.50 0.06 43.81
N VAL A 215 -6.91 -0.61 42.74
CA VAL A 215 -6.48 -1.98 42.43
C VAL A 215 -5.65 -2.04 41.16
N PHE A 216 -4.51 -2.72 41.26
CA PHE A 216 -3.77 -3.23 40.13
C PHE A 216 -4.02 -4.74 40.02
N VAL A 217 -4.34 -5.20 38.81
CA VAL A 217 -4.49 -6.63 38.49
C VAL A 217 -3.57 -6.96 37.33
N GLY A 218 -2.69 -7.94 37.51
CA GLY A 218 -1.83 -8.42 36.43
C GLY A 218 -0.53 -9.06 36.89
N ARG A 219 0.27 -9.50 35.92
CA ARG A 219 1.61 -10.05 36.17
C ARG A 219 2.56 -8.98 36.71
N LEU A 220 3.27 -9.27 37.79
CA LEU A 220 4.28 -8.37 38.36
C LEU A 220 5.59 -8.47 37.56
N ALA A 221 5.68 -7.67 36.51
CA ALA A 221 6.82 -7.62 35.61
C ALA A 221 7.15 -6.17 35.23
N LYS A 222 8.41 -5.93 34.89
CA LYS A 222 9.00 -4.63 34.60
C LYS A 222 8.18 -3.76 33.65
N GLU A 223 7.57 -4.36 32.62
CA GLU A 223 6.75 -3.62 31.64
C GLU A 223 5.48 -3.01 32.25
N LYS A 224 5.02 -3.48 33.43
CA LYS A 224 3.83 -2.94 34.11
C LYS A 224 4.12 -1.68 34.92
N SER A 225 5.40 -1.33 35.11
CA SER A 225 5.87 -0.11 35.76
C SER A 225 5.16 0.21 37.10
N LEU A 226 4.99 -0.82 37.94
CA LEU A 226 4.27 -0.70 39.21
C LEU A 226 4.97 0.23 40.23
N GLU A 227 6.23 0.60 39.98
CA GLU A 227 6.95 1.63 40.73
C GLU A 227 6.20 2.97 40.77
N ILE A 228 5.56 3.39 39.67
CA ILE A 228 4.85 4.67 39.59
C ILE A 228 3.65 4.74 40.56
N PRO A 229 2.69 3.79 40.53
CA PRO A 229 1.58 3.80 41.48
C PRO A 229 2.03 3.54 42.92
N ILE A 230 3.06 2.72 43.16
CA ILE A 230 3.62 2.54 44.52
C ILE A 230 4.16 3.87 45.06
N GLU A 231 5.00 4.56 44.28
CA GLU A 231 5.57 5.85 44.69
C GLU A 231 4.49 6.91 44.90
N ALA A 232 3.49 6.99 44.03
CA ALA A 232 2.40 7.95 44.14
C ALA A 232 1.67 7.82 45.48
N ILE A 233 1.25 6.59 45.81
CA ILE A 233 0.46 6.29 47.00
C ILE A 233 1.28 6.51 48.26
N VAL A 234 2.55 6.12 48.26
CA VAL A 234 3.44 6.34 49.42
C VAL A 234 3.77 7.82 49.62
N GLN A 235 3.86 8.62 48.55
CA GLN A 235 4.13 10.06 48.66
C GLN A 235 2.86 10.89 48.92
N ASN A 236 1.67 10.31 48.77
CA ASN A 236 0.41 11.02 48.99
C ASN A 236 0.26 11.39 50.48
N PRO A 237 -0.05 12.66 50.83
CA PRO A 237 -0.22 13.08 52.22
C PRO A 237 -1.49 12.55 52.88
N ASN A 238 -2.47 12.07 52.11
CA ASN A 238 -3.68 11.46 52.64
C ASN A 238 -3.40 10.00 53.04
N PRO A 239 -3.54 9.64 54.34
CA PRO A 239 -3.27 8.29 54.81
C PRO A 239 -4.34 7.28 54.38
N HIS A 240 -5.53 7.74 53.97
CA HIS A 240 -6.68 6.91 53.58
C HIS A 240 -6.63 6.41 52.13
N ILE A 241 -5.47 6.47 51.46
CA ILE A 241 -5.32 6.04 50.07
C ILE A 241 -4.42 4.82 50.03
N HIS A 242 -4.93 3.73 49.47
CA HIS A 242 -4.29 2.42 49.47
C HIS A 242 -4.16 1.88 48.05
N LEU A 243 -3.19 0.98 47.85
CA LEU A 243 -3.01 0.22 46.62
C LEU A 243 -3.09 -1.28 46.91
N ALA A 244 -4.07 -1.95 46.31
CA ALA A 244 -4.17 -3.40 46.27
C ALA A 244 -3.50 -3.93 45.00
N ILE A 245 -2.56 -4.87 45.16
CA ILE A 245 -1.81 -5.50 44.07
C ILE A 245 -2.22 -6.96 43.99
N VAL A 246 -2.94 -7.33 42.93
CA VAL A 246 -3.42 -8.69 42.66
C VAL A 246 -2.62 -9.28 41.50
N GLY A 247 -1.90 -10.36 41.81
CA GLY A 247 -1.04 -11.07 40.87
C GLY A 247 0.32 -11.41 41.47
N THR A 248 1.09 -12.17 40.70
CA THR A 248 2.49 -12.53 41.00
C THR A 248 3.33 -12.37 39.75
N GLY A 249 4.64 -12.40 39.88
CA GLY A 249 5.52 -12.30 38.71
C GLY A 249 7.00 -12.21 39.07
N PRO A 250 7.87 -12.17 38.05
CA PRO A 250 9.33 -12.13 38.24
C PRO A 250 9.82 -11.00 39.13
N ASP A 251 9.16 -9.84 39.08
CA ASP A 251 9.62 -8.62 39.73
C ASP A 251 8.87 -8.35 41.04
N GLU A 252 8.14 -9.34 41.57
CA GLU A 252 7.44 -9.23 42.85
C GLU A 252 8.40 -8.83 44.00
N ASP A 253 9.56 -9.49 44.10
CA ASP A 253 10.56 -9.17 45.13
C ASP A 253 11.09 -7.74 44.97
N PHE A 254 11.24 -7.25 43.73
CA PHE A 254 11.66 -5.88 43.47
C PHE A 254 10.62 -4.88 44.02
N TYR A 255 9.34 -5.09 43.72
CA TYR A 255 8.26 -4.19 44.18
C TYR A 255 8.04 -4.24 45.69
N ARG A 256 8.21 -5.41 46.32
CA ARG A 256 8.18 -5.53 47.80
C ARG A 256 9.33 -4.75 48.44
N ASN A 257 10.56 -4.94 47.96
CA ASN A 257 11.73 -4.19 48.45
C ASN A 257 11.60 -2.68 48.23
N LEU A 258 11.03 -2.25 47.09
CA LEU A 258 10.73 -0.84 46.83
C LEU A 258 9.76 -0.29 47.88
N THR A 259 8.65 -1.00 48.11
CA THR A 259 7.64 -0.63 49.11
C THR A 259 8.25 -0.51 50.51
N ASP A 260 9.09 -1.46 50.93
CA ASP A 260 9.81 -1.44 52.21
C ASP A 260 10.72 -0.20 52.32
N SER A 261 11.49 0.08 51.26
CA SER A 261 12.44 1.19 51.21
C SER A 261 11.76 2.57 51.29
N LEU A 262 10.52 2.65 50.83
CA LEU A 262 9.70 3.86 50.88
C LEU A 262 8.85 3.93 52.16
N HIS A 263 8.93 2.93 53.05
CA HIS A 263 8.09 2.80 54.25
C HIS A 263 6.57 2.75 53.93
N GLY A 264 6.21 2.09 52.82
CA GLY A 264 4.84 2.04 52.29
C GLY A 264 3.94 0.90 52.79
N ASN A 265 4.44 0.02 53.65
CA ASN A 265 3.80 -1.26 54.00
C ASN A 265 2.39 -1.15 54.62
N GLU A 266 2.02 0.00 55.17
CA GLU A 266 0.67 0.23 55.71
C GLU A 266 -0.37 0.51 54.60
N ARG A 267 0.08 0.98 53.42
CA ARG A 267 -0.79 1.44 52.33
C ARG A 267 -0.67 0.62 51.04
N ILE A 268 0.36 -0.20 50.89
CA ILE A 268 0.57 -1.06 49.71
C ILE A 268 0.36 -2.53 50.10
N HIS A 269 -0.60 -3.19 49.45
CA HIS A 269 -1.13 -4.48 49.85
C HIS A 269 -0.96 -5.51 48.73
N PHE A 270 -0.04 -6.45 48.89
CA PHE A 270 0.18 -7.54 47.94
C PHE A 270 -0.71 -8.75 48.28
N LEU A 271 -1.74 -8.99 47.46
CA LEU A 271 -2.76 -10.02 47.70
C LEU A 271 -2.43 -11.37 47.05
N GLY A 272 -1.35 -11.44 46.27
CA GLY A 272 -0.92 -12.65 45.57
C GLY A 272 -1.79 -12.97 44.35
N ALA A 273 -1.64 -14.17 43.81
CA ALA A 273 -2.38 -14.61 42.63
C ALA A 273 -3.83 -14.96 42.98
N ALA A 274 -4.77 -14.56 42.10
CA ALA A 274 -6.18 -14.88 42.21
C ALA A 274 -6.59 -15.88 41.11
N ALA A 275 -7.58 -16.72 41.42
CA ALA A 275 -8.17 -17.61 40.42
C ALA A 275 -8.94 -16.78 39.37
N PRO A 276 -8.96 -17.18 38.09
CA PRO A 276 -9.67 -16.45 37.03
C PRO A 276 -11.14 -16.15 37.35
N GLU A 277 -11.82 -17.06 38.04
CA GLU A 277 -13.23 -16.95 38.43
C GLU A 277 -13.47 -15.97 39.59
N GLU A 278 -12.40 -15.54 40.28
CA GLU A 278 -12.45 -14.59 41.40
C GLU A 278 -12.04 -13.17 41.01
N ILE A 279 -11.45 -12.97 39.83
CA ILE A 279 -10.89 -11.68 39.41
C ILE A 279 -11.94 -10.57 39.41
N GLY A 280 -13.18 -10.87 38.99
CA GLY A 280 -14.26 -9.88 39.01
C GLY A 280 -14.55 -9.37 40.44
N GLN A 281 -14.47 -10.24 41.45
CA GLN A 281 -14.71 -9.89 42.85
C GLN A 281 -13.61 -8.95 43.37
N TYR A 282 -12.36 -9.12 42.91
CA TYR A 282 -11.27 -8.19 43.21
C TYR A 282 -11.53 -6.81 42.62
N TYR A 283 -11.93 -6.70 41.34
CA TYR A 283 -12.31 -5.40 40.79
C TYR A 283 -13.47 -4.78 41.56
N GLN A 284 -14.48 -5.58 41.93
CA GLN A 284 -15.68 -5.10 42.62
C GLN A 284 -15.40 -4.63 44.06
N ALA A 285 -14.43 -5.23 44.76
CA ALA A 285 -14.06 -4.93 46.15
C ALA A 285 -13.38 -3.56 46.35
N PHE A 286 -12.78 -3.01 45.30
CA PHE A 286 -11.98 -1.79 45.35
C PHE A 286 -12.59 -0.66 44.52
N ASP A 287 -12.08 0.55 44.67
CA ASP A 287 -12.78 1.77 44.28
C ASP A 287 -12.51 2.17 42.82
N ALA A 288 -11.28 1.97 42.33
CA ALA A 288 -10.89 2.22 40.95
C ALA A 288 -9.67 1.37 40.54
N PHE A 289 -9.45 1.22 39.24
CA PHE A 289 -8.35 0.45 38.69
C PHE A 289 -7.17 1.34 38.34
N VAL A 290 -5.93 0.90 38.57
CA VAL A 290 -4.72 1.62 38.18
C VAL A 290 -3.73 0.72 37.44
N SER A 291 -3.17 1.23 36.34
CA SER A 291 -2.11 0.57 35.60
C SER A 291 -1.19 1.59 34.94
N ALA A 292 0.12 1.41 35.11
CA ALA A 292 1.17 2.27 34.58
C ALA A 292 1.97 1.62 33.44
N SER A 293 1.37 0.63 32.77
CA SER A 293 2.02 -0.21 31.78
C SER A 293 2.70 0.58 30.66
N LEU A 294 3.93 0.17 30.32
CA LEU A 294 4.78 0.74 29.26
C LEU A 294 4.47 0.18 27.87
N SER A 295 3.89 -1.02 27.81
CA SER A 295 3.57 -1.71 26.56
C SER A 295 2.27 -2.49 26.75
N GLU A 296 1.26 -2.07 26.01
CA GLU A 296 0.00 -2.78 25.84
C GLU A 296 -0.24 -3.10 24.38
N THR A 297 -0.82 -4.27 24.13
CA THR A 297 -1.36 -4.66 22.82
C THR A 297 -2.83 -4.30 22.73
N GLN A 298 -3.64 -4.76 23.69
CA GLN A 298 -5.08 -4.44 23.78
C GLN A 298 -5.50 -3.90 25.15
N GLY A 299 -4.80 -4.26 26.23
CA GLY A 299 -5.17 -3.82 27.57
C GLY A 299 -6.40 -4.53 28.14
N MET A 300 -6.37 -5.87 28.21
CA MET A 300 -7.49 -6.67 28.72
C MET A 300 -7.93 -6.30 30.15
N THR A 301 -6.99 -6.00 31.05
CA THR A 301 -7.32 -5.64 32.44
C THR A 301 -8.04 -4.29 32.55
N TYR A 302 -7.82 -3.37 31.62
CA TYR A 302 -8.59 -2.13 31.52
C TYR A 302 -10.05 -2.42 31.14
N LEU A 303 -10.27 -3.29 30.16
CA LEU A 303 -11.60 -3.71 29.74
C LEU A 303 -12.35 -4.44 30.86
N GLU A 304 -11.67 -5.34 31.58
CA GLU A 304 -12.23 -6.04 32.74
C GLU A 304 -12.64 -5.07 33.87
N ALA A 305 -11.77 -4.12 34.21
CA ALA A 305 -12.06 -3.08 35.21
C ALA A 305 -13.26 -2.23 34.81
N MET A 306 -13.34 -1.81 33.55
CA MET A 306 -14.45 -1.02 33.03
C MET A 306 -15.76 -1.82 32.98
N ALA A 307 -15.70 -3.13 32.69
CA ALA A 307 -16.85 -4.03 32.78
C ALA A 307 -17.35 -4.16 34.23
N ALA A 308 -16.45 -4.22 35.21
CA ALA A 308 -16.78 -4.11 36.64
C ALA A 308 -17.25 -2.69 37.05
N GLY A 309 -17.32 -1.74 36.11
CA GLY A 309 -17.79 -0.39 36.33
C GLY A 309 -16.80 0.49 37.10
N LYS A 310 -15.51 0.17 37.04
CA LYS A 310 -14.44 0.91 37.72
C LYS A 310 -13.86 1.96 36.78
N MET A 311 -13.64 3.16 37.31
CA MET A 311 -12.84 4.16 36.60
C MET A 311 -11.40 3.69 36.51
N VAL A 312 -10.76 4.04 35.40
CA VAL A 312 -9.39 3.62 35.08
C VAL A 312 -8.42 4.78 35.28
N PHE A 313 -7.37 4.55 36.04
CA PHE A 313 -6.16 5.37 36.01
C PHE A 313 -5.16 4.66 35.10
N GLY A 314 -4.91 5.23 33.92
CA GLY A 314 -4.06 4.61 32.90
C GLY A 314 -2.88 5.50 32.56
N ARG A 315 -1.70 4.90 32.39
CA ARG A 315 -0.61 5.61 31.72
C ARG A 315 -0.93 5.83 30.24
N ARG A 316 -0.58 6.98 29.68
CA ARG A 316 -0.86 7.29 28.27
C ARG A 316 -0.21 6.25 27.36
N ASP A 317 -1.06 5.60 26.56
CA ASP A 317 -0.68 4.62 25.54
C ASP A 317 -1.73 4.68 24.43
N ASP A 318 -1.32 4.49 23.17
CA ASP A 318 -2.21 4.56 22.01
C ASP A 318 -3.38 3.57 22.11
N VAL A 319 -3.18 2.41 22.75
CA VAL A 319 -4.25 1.42 22.99
C VAL A 319 -5.38 2.01 23.84
N LEU A 320 -5.06 2.89 24.79
CA LEU A 320 -6.05 3.49 25.66
C LEU A 320 -6.77 4.67 25.02
N SER A 321 -6.29 5.22 23.91
CA SER A 321 -6.89 6.41 23.28
C SER A 321 -8.33 6.18 22.83
N GLU A 322 -8.66 4.95 22.42
CA GLU A 322 -10.02 4.56 22.02
C GLU A 322 -10.85 4.04 23.21
N LEU A 323 -10.20 3.66 24.32
CA LEU A 323 -10.84 3.02 25.46
C LEU A 323 -11.15 3.98 26.62
N LEU A 324 -10.26 4.91 26.92
CA LEU A 324 -10.36 5.82 28.06
C LEU A 324 -10.78 7.21 27.59
N ASP A 325 -11.98 7.64 27.98
CA ASP A 325 -12.46 9.00 27.82
C ASP A 325 -12.09 9.80 29.09
N GLU A 326 -11.09 10.70 28.96
CA GLU A 326 -10.55 11.50 30.07
C GLU A 326 -11.68 12.22 30.83
N ASP A 327 -11.62 12.18 32.16
CA ASP A 327 -12.60 12.75 33.09
C ASP A 327 -14.01 12.12 33.04
N VAL A 328 -14.25 11.13 32.18
CA VAL A 328 -15.53 10.43 32.04
C VAL A 328 -15.43 8.98 32.50
N THR A 329 -14.54 8.19 31.90
CA THR A 329 -14.34 6.77 32.26
C THR A 329 -13.05 6.55 33.05
N GLY A 330 -12.22 7.58 33.21
CA GLY A 330 -10.92 7.45 33.83
C GLY A 330 -10.06 8.70 33.71
N PHE A 331 -8.78 8.54 34.05
CA PHE A 331 -7.78 9.59 34.00
C PHE A 331 -6.44 9.06 33.48
N TYR A 332 -5.79 9.87 32.65
CA TYR A 332 -4.40 9.66 32.25
C TYR A 332 -3.41 10.23 33.26
N PHE A 333 -2.29 9.53 33.44
CA PHE A 333 -1.14 10.02 34.20
C PHE A 333 0.18 9.52 33.60
N ASP A 334 1.28 10.25 33.73
CA ASP A 334 2.61 9.78 33.34
C ASP A 334 3.60 9.70 34.51
N THR A 335 3.28 10.35 35.64
CA THR A 335 4.18 10.46 36.80
C THR A 335 3.44 10.20 38.11
N PRO A 336 4.15 9.90 39.21
CA PRO A 336 3.52 9.76 40.53
C PRO A 336 2.76 11.02 40.98
N ALA A 337 3.27 12.20 40.64
CA ALA A 337 2.63 13.48 40.96
C ALA A 337 1.30 13.65 40.21
N GLU A 338 1.29 13.39 38.90
CA GLU A 338 0.06 13.43 38.10
C GLU A 338 -0.98 12.42 38.61
N LEU A 339 -0.55 11.20 38.96
CA LEU A 339 -1.47 10.20 39.53
C LEU A 339 -2.13 10.72 40.82
N ASN A 340 -1.36 11.35 41.72
CA ASN A 340 -1.92 11.95 42.93
C ASN A 340 -2.92 13.08 42.63
N GLU A 341 -2.63 13.96 41.67
CA GLU A 341 -3.57 15.00 41.23
C GLU A 341 -4.88 14.38 40.71
N LYS A 342 -4.80 13.30 39.93
CA LYS A 342 -5.99 12.60 39.41
C LYS A 342 -6.77 11.87 40.51
N ILE A 343 -6.08 11.32 41.52
CA ILE A 343 -6.75 10.74 42.69
C ILE A 343 -7.53 11.82 43.46
N ASP A 344 -6.95 13.01 43.64
CA ASP A 344 -7.63 14.13 44.29
C ASP A 344 -8.89 14.57 43.52
N LEU A 345 -8.84 14.58 42.18
CA LEU A 345 -10.02 14.83 41.35
C LEU A 345 -11.08 13.73 41.52
N PHE A 346 -10.67 12.46 41.56
CA PHE A 346 -11.59 11.34 41.79
C PHE A 346 -12.28 11.41 43.16
N LEU A 347 -11.56 11.85 44.20
CA LEU A 347 -12.12 12.07 45.53
C LEU A 347 -13.17 13.19 45.56
N GLN A 348 -13.03 14.19 44.70
CA GLN A 348 -13.98 15.31 44.57
C GLN A 348 -15.27 14.94 43.82
N LEU A 349 -15.31 13.80 43.12
CA LEU A 349 -16.50 13.36 42.41
C LEU A 349 -17.63 13.03 43.38
N SER A 350 -18.80 13.62 43.14
CA SER A 350 -20.02 13.27 43.85
C SER A 350 -20.43 11.81 43.57
N ARG A 351 -21.25 11.24 44.47
CA ARG A 351 -21.83 9.90 44.28
C ARG A 351 -22.57 9.78 42.93
N GLN A 352 -23.24 10.84 42.49
CA GLN A 352 -23.91 10.84 41.19
C GLN A 352 -22.91 10.75 40.04
N GLN A 353 -21.83 11.55 40.05
CA GLN A 353 -20.81 11.52 39.01
C GLN A 353 -20.09 10.16 38.96
N LYS A 354 -19.81 9.55 40.11
CA LYS A 354 -19.21 8.20 40.16
C LYS A 354 -20.14 7.14 39.55
N GLU A 355 -21.44 7.26 39.75
CA GLU A 355 -22.44 6.36 39.14
C GLU A 355 -22.60 6.60 37.63
N GLU A 356 -22.51 7.85 37.17
CA GLU A 356 -22.48 8.20 35.74
C GLU A 356 -21.22 7.64 35.07
N ALA A 357 -20.05 7.80 35.70
CA ALA A 357 -18.78 7.22 35.25
C ALA A 357 -18.84 5.69 35.19
N ARG A 358 -19.42 5.04 36.21
CA ARG A 358 -19.65 3.58 36.22
C ARG A 358 -20.39 3.12 34.97
N LYS A 359 -21.52 3.77 34.65
CA LYS A 359 -22.32 3.43 33.47
C LYS A 359 -21.58 3.73 32.17
N ALA A 360 -20.84 4.82 32.11
CA ALA A 360 -20.02 5.16 30.95
C ALA A 360 -18.95 4.10 30.69
N CYS A 361 -18.25 3.63 31.73
CA CYS A 361 -17.27 2.54 31.62
C CYS A 361 -17.90 1.27 31.03
N GLN A 362 -19.04 0.84 31.58
CA GLN A 362 -19.74 -0.37 31.11
C GLN A 362 -20.25 -0.21 29.68
N GLN A 363 -20.78 0.96 29.31
CA GLN A 363 -21.24 1.23 27.95
C GLN A 363 -20.09 1.21 26.94
N LYS A 364 -18.93 1.77 27.30
CA LYS A 364 -17.75 1.85 26.43
C LYS A 364 -17.24 0.46 26.02
N ILE A 365 -17.35 -0.53 26.90
CA ILE A 365 -16.83 -1.89 26.65
C ILE A 365 -17.81 -2.84 25.94
N MET A 366 -19.04 -2.41 25.65
CA MET A 366 -20.07 -3.24 24.99
C MET A 366 -19.65 -3.82 23.63
N PRO A 367 -18.80 -3.17 22.81
CA PRO A 367 -18.28 -3.76 21.57
C PRO A 367 -17.31 -4.93 21.80
N TYR A 368 -16.79 -5.12 23.01
CA TYR A 368 -15.73 -6.09 23.33
C TYR A 368 -16.27 -7.37 23.98
N THR A 369 -17.45 -7.84 23.57
CA THR A 369 -18.02 -9.10 24.06
C THR A 369 -17.38 -10.33 23.40
N ALA A 370 -17.42 -11.47 24.08
CA ALA A 370 -17.02 -12.76 23.55
C ALA A 370 -17.80 -13.12 22.26
N GLU A 371 -19.10 -12.79 22.20
CA GLU A 371 -19.93 -12.99 21.01
C GLU A 371 -19.49 -12.14 19.82
N THR A 372 -19.20 -10.86 20.05
CA THR A 372 -18.71 -9.96 18.98
C THR A 372 -17.35 -10.44 18.46
N PHE A 373 -16.49 -10.92 19.36
CA PHE A 373 -15.20 -11.49 19.00
C PHE A 373 -15.34 -12.75 18.14
N ALA A 374 -16.19 -13.70 18.53
CA ALA A 374 -16.43 -14.91 17.75
C ALA A 374 -17.04 -14.58 16.37
N TYR A 375 -18.01 -13.67 16.30
CA TYR A 375 -18.62 -13.26 15.03
C TYR A 375 -17.60 -12.60 14.09
N ALA A 376 -16.75 -11.71 14.60
CA ALA A 376 -15.70 -11.10 13.80
C ALA A 376 -14.69 -12.14 13.31
N MET A 377 -14.29 -13.09 14.17
CA MET A 377 -13.39 -14.17 13.80
C MET A 377 -13.99 -15.14 12.79
N GLU A 378 -15.28 -15.48 12.91
CA GLU A 378 -16.00 -16.30 11.94
C GLU A 378 -15.88 -15.71 10.54
N ARG A 379 -16.06 -14.39 10.40
CA ARG A 379 -15.89 -13.70 9.11
C ARG A 379 -14.47 -13.75 8.57
N VAL A 380 -13.47 -13.62 9.45
CA VAL A 380 -12.06 -13.76 9.06
C VAL A 380 -11.79 -15.19 8.57
N TYR A 381 -12.32 -16.20 9.25
CA TYR A 381 -12.19 -17.59 8.82
C TYR A 381 -12.86 -17.85 7.48
N SER A 382 -14.11 -17.41 7.29
CA SER A 382 -14.80 -17.56 6.01
C SER A 382 -14.01 -16.92 4.87
N GLN A 383 -13.51 -15.70 5.07
CA GLN A 383 -12.69 -15.03 4.06
C GLN A 383 -11.39 -15.79 3.79
N ALA A 384 -10.68 -16.25 4.83
CA ALA A 384 -9.44 -17.01 4.67
C ALA A 384 -9.67 -18.35 3.95
N ILE A 385 -10.79 -19.02 4.23
CA ILE A 385 -11.19 -20.26 3.56
C ILE A 385 -11.54 -19.99 2.09
N ASP A 386 -12.32 -18.94 1.82
CA ASP A 386 -12.71 -18.56 0.46
C ASP A 386 -11.46 -18.21 -0.37
N ASP A 387 -10.57 -17.35 0.15
CA ASP A 387 -9.32 -16.96 -0.49
C ASP A 387 -8.40 -18.15 -0.76
N TYR A 388 -8.34 -19.10 0.18
CA TYR A 388 -7.56 -20.32 0.05
C TYR A 388 -8.15 -21.30 -0.97
N SER A 389 -9.47 -21.43 -1.02
CA SER A 389 -10.17 -22.27 -2.00
C SER A 389 -10.05 -21.76 -3.44
N LEU A 390 -9.72 -20.47 -3.59
CA LEU A 390 -9.50 -19.79 -4.86
C LEU A 390 -8.01 -19.68 -5.23
N THR A 391 -7.13 -20.47 -4.59
CA THR A 391 -5.69 -20.44 -4.91
C THR A 391 -5.43 -20.96 -6.31
N TYR A 392 -4.65 -20.20 -7.08
CA TYR A 392 -4.30 -20.51 -8.45
C TYR A 392 -2.94 -21.19 -8.52
N GLU A 393 -2.83 -22.31 -9.22
CA GLU A 393 -1.58 -22.98 -9.49
C GLU A 393 -0.97 -22.50 -10.82
N VAL A 394 0.31 -22.11 -10.80
CA VAL A 394 1.03 -21.68 -12.01
C VAL A 394 1.40 -22.88 -12.87
N GLU A 395 0.72 -23.03 -14.01
CA GLU A 395 0.96 -24.12 -14.97
C GLU A 395 1.96 -23.74 -16.08
N LYS A 396 2.11 -22.44 -16.37
CA LYS A 396 2.98 -21.99 -17.47
C LYS A 396 3.60 -20.63 -17.19
N ILE A 397 4.87 -20.50 -17.58
CA ILE A 397 5.67 -19.29 -17.46
C ILE A 397 6.31 -18.98 -18.81
N GLN A 398 6.17 -17.75 -19.30
CA GLN A 398 6.83 -17.28 -20.54
C GLN A 398 7.43 -15.89 -20.35
N PHE A 399 8.75 -15.77 -20.59
CA PHE A 399 9.47 -14.50 -20.48
C PHE A 399 9.41 -13.70 -21.79
N SER A 400 9.20 -12.39 -21.71
CA SER A 400 9.26 -11.50 -22.87
C SER A 400 9.66 -10.08 -22.47
N GLY A 401 10.88 -9.68 -22.77
CA GLY A 401 11.41 -8.37 -22.38
C GLY A 401 11.46 -8.25 -20.86
N ASN A 402 10.87 -7.19 -20.32
CA ASN A 402 10.81 -6.89 -18.88
C ASN A 402 9.57 -7.49 -18.19
N TYR A 403 8.87 -8.42 -18.84
CA TYR A 403 7.62 -8.99 -18.35
C TYR A 403 7.63 -10.51 -18.39
N VAL A 404 6.81 -11.10 -17.52
CA VAL A 404 6.55 -12.54 -17.46
C VAL A 404 5.06 -12.78 -17.65
N PHE A 405 4.73 -13.70 -18.55
CA PHE A 405 3.36 -14.17 -18.79
C PHE A 405 3.15 -15.46 -18.03
N LEU A 406 2.15 -15.46 -17.16
CA LEU A 406 1.73 -16.58 -16.34
C LEU A 406 0.41 -17.13 -16.88
N GLN A 407 0.28 -18.45 -16.87
CA GLN A 407 -0.99 -19.15 -17.02
C GLN A 407 -1.22 -19.99 -15.77
N MET A 408 -2.43 -19.89 -15.24
CA MET A 408 -2.77 -20.35 -13.90
C MET A 408 -4.14 -21.03 -13.90
N THR A 409 -4.38 -22.00 -13.03
CA THR A 409 -5.67 -22.69 -12.89
C THR A 409 -6.08 -22.78 -11.43
N VAL A 410 -7.38 -22.75 -11.15
CA VAL A 410 -7.93 -23.04 -9.82
C VAL A 410 -8.60 -24.40 -9.89
N ASP A 411 -8.48 -25.23 -8.85
CA ASP A 411 -9.11 -26.56 -8.80
C ASP A 411 -10.63 -26.52 -9.05
N SER A 412 -11.29 -25.38 -8.79
CA SER A 412 -12.73 -25.16 -8.99
C SER A 412 -13.11 -24.66 -10.40
N GLU A 413 -12.18 -24.12 -11.19
CA GLU A 413 -12.45 -23.52 -12.51
C GLU A 413 -11.71 -24.24 -13.65
N LYS A 414 -12.43 -24.54 -14.73
CA LYS A 414 -11.85 -25.22 -15.90
C LYS A 414 -11.08 -24.30 -16.85
N GLU A 415 -11.25 -22.98 -16.75
CA GLU A 415 -10.62 -22.04 -17.66
C GLU A 415 -9.32 -21.47 -17.07
N PRO A 416 -8.20 -21.53 -17.81
CA PRO A 416 -6.94 -21.00 -17.32
C PRO A 416 -6.94 -19.47 -17.31
N VAL A 417 -6.60 -18.89 -16.17
CA VAL A 417 -6.36 -17.45 -16.00
C VAL A 417 -4.99 -17.08 -16.55
N LYS A 418 -4.91 -15.94 -17.25
CA LYS A 418 -3.68 -15.42 -17.85
C LYS A 418 -3.35 -14.07 -17.27
N MET A 419 -2.09 -13.89 -16.92
CA MET A 419 -1.59 -12.70 -16.24
C MET A 419 -0.23 -12.29 -16.80
N ILE A 420 -0.01 -11.00 -17.01
CA ILE A 420 1.30 -10.39 -17.27
C ILE A 420 1.74 -9.64 -16.01
N ILE A 421 2.99 -9.86 -15.59
CA ILE A 421 3.61 -9.17 -14.46
C ILE A 421 5.01 -8.65 -14.82
N PRO A 422 5.52 -7.62 -14.13
CA PRO A 422 6.92 -7.22 -14.24
C PRO A 422 7.88 -8.37 -13.88
N ILE A 423 9.06 -8.38 -14.52
CA ILE A 423 10.08 -9.41 -14.26
C ILE A 423 10.64 -9.34 -12.84
N ASP A 424 10.71 -8.14 -12.25
CA ASP A 424 11.21 -7.95 -10.89
C ASP A 424 10.24 -8.57 -9.88
N ASP A 425 8.94 -8.28 -9.99
CA ASP A 425 7.87 -8.89 -9.19
C ASP A 425 7.90 -10.42 -9.26
N PHE A 426 8.10 -10.99 -10.46
CA PHE A 426 8.21 -12.45 -10.62
C PHE A 426 9.31 -13.06 -9.74
N PHE A 427 10.47 -12.40 -9.65
CA PHE A 427 11.60 -12.87 -8.85
C PHE A 427 11.41 -12.58 -7.35
N GLU A 428 10.85 -11.43 -7.00
CA GLU A 428 10.55 -11.07 -5.60
C GLU A 428 9.53 -12.03 -4.98
N LEU A 429 8.49 -12.37 -5.74
CA LEU A 429 7.45 -13.33 -5.38
C LEU A 429 7.93 -14.79 -5.48
N LYS A 430 9.15 -15.03 -5.98
CA LYS A 430 9.76 -16.36 -6.15
C LYS A 430 8.87 -17.35 -6.89
N ILE A 431 8.20 -16.86 -7.94
CA ILE A 431 7.24 -17.68 -8.70
C ILE A 431 8.00 -18.74 -9.49
N SER A 432 7.49 -19.97 -9.43
CA SER A 432 7.98 -21.14 -10.16
C SER A 432 6.79 -21.94 -10.70
N LEU A 433 7.05 -22.96 -11.52
CA LEU A 433 6.00 -23.90 -11.91
C LEU A 433 5.41 -24.56 -10.66
N HIS A 434 4.09 -24.71 -10.64
CA HIS A 434 3.32 -25.23 -9.52
C HIS A 434 3.32 -24.34 -8.26
N THR A 435 3.85 -23.11 -8.36
CA THR A 435 3.64 -22.11 -7.30
C THR A 435 2.13 -21.84 -7.19
N LYS A 436 1.62 -21.94 -5.98
CA LYS A 436 0.26 -21.55 -5.60
C LYS A 436 0.22 -20.06 -5.27
N LEU A 437 -0.60 -19.30 -5.98
CA LEU A 437 -0.82 -17.87 -5.79
C LEU A 437 -2.24 -17.64 -5.27
N ASP A 438 -2.38 -16.93 -4.16
CA ASP A 438 -3.69 -16.64 -3.57
C ASP A 438 -4.52 -15.70 -4.48
N ASP A 439 -5.85 -15.78 -4.34
CA ASP A 439 -6.78 -15.04 -5.19
C ASP A 439 -6.63 -13.52 -5.04
N TYR A 440 -6.32 -13.03 -3.85
CA TYR A 440 -6.11 -11.60 -3.64
C TYR A 440 -4.92 -11.10 -4.48
N MET A 441 -3.78 -11.80 -4.44
CA MET A 441 -2.63 -11.49 -5.27
C MET A 441 -2.99 -11.52 -6.76
N VAL A 442 -3.65 -12.58 -7.21
CA VAL A 442 -4.03 -12.72 -8.63
C VAL A 442 -4.97 -11.59 -9.05
N ARG A 443 -5.99 -11.27 -8.26
CA ARG A 443 -6.92 -10.15 -8.54
C ARG A 443 -6.21 -8.80 -8.58
N SER A 444 -5.29 -8.54 -7.65
CA SER A 444 -4.55 -7.28 -7.61
C SER A 444 -3.79 -7.01 -8.91
N TYR A 445 -3.20 -8.06 -9.51
CA TYR A 445 -2.56 -7.96 -10.82
C TYR A 445 -3.57 -7.95 -11.96
N LEU A 446 -4.67 -8.71 -11.87
CA LEU A 446 -5.75 -8.73 -12.87
C LEU A 446 -6.35 -7.32 -13.08
N ASP A 447 -6.53 -6.56 -12.00
CA ASP A 447 -7.06 -5.20 -12.03
C ASP A 447 -6.18 -4.22 -12.83
N ILE A 448 -4.88 -4.47 -12.88
CA ILE A 448 -3.89 -3.62 -13.57
C ILE A 448 -3.35 -4.23 -14.88
N GLN A 449 -3.94 -5.31 -15.38
CA GLN A 449 -3.49 -5.97 -16.62
C GLN A 449 -3.56 -5.07 -17.85
N ASN A 450 -4.57 -4.20 -17.93
CA ASN A 450 -4.71 -3.26 -19.04
C ASN A 450 -3.51 -2.31 -19.13
N PHE A 451 -2.96 -1.90 -17.98
CA PHE A 451 -1.78 -1.05 -17.90
C PHE A 451 -0.53 -1.81 -18.36
N TYR A 452 -0.24 -2.97 -17.77
CA TYR A 452 0.96 -3.75 -18.14
C TYR A 452 0.95 -4.24 -19.58
N TRP A 453 -0.22 -4.65 -20.08
CA TRP A 453 -0.38 -5.03 -21.48
C TRP A 453 -0.11 -3.85 -22.42
N ALA A 454 -0.62 -2.66 -22.09
CA ALA A 454 -0.37 -1.45 -22.86
C ALA A 454 1.10 -1.03 -22.82
N MET A 455 1.73 -1.03 -21.63
CA MET A 455 3.18 -0.79 -21.46
C MET A 455 4.00 -1.74 -22.33
N TYR A 456 3.79 -3.06 -22.20
CA TYR A 456 4.48 -4.08 -22.99
C TYR A 456 4.37 -3.82 -24.50
N LYS A 457 3.17 -3.49 -25.00
CA LYS A 457 2.94 -3.22 -26.42
C LYS A 457 3.55 -1.91 -26.90
N VAL A 458 3.61 -0.89 -26.06
CA VAL A 458 4.26 0.38 -26.38
C VAL A 458 5.78 0.21 -26.41
N GLU A 459 6.37 -0.49 -25.44
CA GLU A 459 7.81 -0.78 -25.42
C GLU A 459 8.28 -1.54 -26.66
N GLN A 460 7.52 -2.56 -27.09
CA GLN A 460 7.80 -3.27 -28.35
C GLN A 460 7.81 -2.32 -29.56
N ARG A 461 6.94 -1.31 -29.55
CA ARG A 461 6.85 -0.34 -30.64
C ARG A 461 8.00 0.67 -30.58
N LEU A 462 8.33 1.15 -29.38
CA LEU A 462 9.44 2.05 -29.11
C LEU A 462 10.78 1.46 -29.54
N ALA A 463 10.95 0.14 -29.46
CA ALA A 463 12.15 -0.55 -29.94
C ALA A 463 12.44 -0.32 -31.44
N SER A 464 11.43 0.06 -32.24
CA SER A 464 11.56 0.29 -33.70
C SER A 464 11.28 1.73 -34.13
N ARG A 465 10.68 2.54 -33.25
CA ARG A 465 10.17 3.87 -33.59
C ARG A 465 10.02 4.75 -32.36
N GLU A 466 10.64 5.93 -32.39
CA GLU A 466 10.36 7.00 -31.44
C GLU A 466 8.91 7.48 -31.53
N MET A 467 8.33 7.76 -30.37
CA MET A 467 6.96 8.24 -30.23
C MET A 467 6.92 9.42 -29.26
N THR A 468 5.99 10.32 -29.50
CA THR A 468 5.66 11.42 -28.58
C THR A 468 4.66 10.94 -27.52
N TYR A 469 4.51 11.70 -26.44
CA TYR A 469 3.47 11.46 -25.43
C TYR A 469 2.10 11.25 -26.07
N ARG A 470 1.69 12.20 -26.93
CA ARG A 470 0.40 12.12 -27.63
C ARG A 470 0.28 10.88 -28.53
N GLN A 471 1.37 10.47 -29.18
CA GLN A 471 1.37 9.29 -30.04
C GLN A 471 1.26 7.99 -29.23
N VAL A 472 1.84 7.94 -28.02
CA VAL A 472 1.66 6.82 -27.09
C VAL A 472 0.21 6.71 -26.67
N VAL A 473 -0.38 7.81 -26.19
CA VAL A 473 -1.80 7.85 -25.79
C VAL A 473 -2.72 7.45 -26.95
N ASP A 474 -2.53 8.03 -28.14
CA ASP A 474 -3.33 7.69 -29.32
C ASP A 474 -3.15 6.23 -29.75
N TYR A 475 -1.97 5.63 -29.56
CA TYR A 475 -1.73 4.21 -29.85
C TYR A 475 -2.47 3.32 -28.86
N CYS A 476 -2.37 3.58 -27.56
CA CYS A 476 -3.08 2.81 -26.53
C CYS A 476 -4.59 2.86 -26.77
N VAL A 477 -5.16 4.06 -26.94
CA VAL A 477 -6.61 4.23 -27.13
C VAL A 477 -7.09 3.61 -28.46
N ARG A 478 -6.41 3.89 -29.58
CA ARG A 478 -6.95 3.51 -30.91
C ARG A 478 -6.54 2.13 -31.39
N LYS A 479 -5.44 1.57 -30.87
CA LYS A 479 -4.89 0.28 -31.33
C LYS A 479 -4.98 -0.81 -30.28
N LEU A 480 -4.92 -0.48 -29.00
CA LEU A 480 -5.02 -1.44 -27.91
C LEU A 480 -6.39 -1.40 -27.21
N ASP A 481 -7.27 -0.48 -27.63
CA ASP A 481 -8.59 -0.26 -27.03
C ASP A 481 -8.51 0.03 -25.52
N SER A 482 -7.40 0.64 -25.08
CA SER A 482 -7.18 0.95 -23.67
C SER A 482 -7.97 2.17 -23.22
N PRO A 483 -8.52 2.19 -21.98
CA PRO A 483 -9.13 3.39 -21.40
C PRO A 483 -8.17 4.59 -21.44
N LEU A 484 -8.70 5.79 -21.62
CA LEU A 484 -7.89 7.01 -21.69
C LEU A 484 -7.05 7.24 -20.42
N SER A 485 -7.59 6.89 -19.24
CA SER A 485 -6.85 6.97 -17.97
C SER A 485 -5.60 6.10 -17.99
N VAL A 486 -5.74 4.84 -18.40
CA VAL A 486 -4.62 3.89 -18.54
C VAL A 486 -3.63 4.37 -19.60
N ALA A 487 -4.13 4.89 -20.73
CA ALA A 487 -3.28 5.40 -21.80
C ALA A 487 -2.41 6.59 -21.36
N ASN A 488 -2.96 7.49 -20.53
CA ASN A 488 -2.20 8.60 -19.95
C ASN A 488 -1.18 8.08 -18.92
N GLN A 489 -1.59 7.18 -18.01
CA GLN A 489 -0.66 6.56 -17.04
C GLN A 489 0.55 5.90 -17.72
N VAL A 490 0.33 5.18 -18.82
CA VAL A 490 1.40 4.57 -19.63
C VAL A 490 2.36 5.62 -20.18
N ALA A 491 1.82 6.73 -20.71
CA ALA A 491 2.63 7.80 -21.25
C ALA A 491 3.41 8.56 -20.17
N ASP A 492 2.78 8.82 -19.01
CA ASP A 492 3.40 9.44 -17.85
C ASP A 492 4.57 8.59 -17.32
N GLU A 493 4.35 7.28 -17.16
CA GLU A 493 5.38 6.34 -16.70
C GLU A 493 6.58 6.30 -17.67
N LEU A 494 6.31 6.21 -18.98
CA LEU A 494 7.36 6.19 -19.99
C LEU A 494 8.17 7.49 -20.05
N GLU A 495 7.54 8.64 -19.80
CA GLU A 495 8.22 9.93 -19.69
C GLU A 495 9.08 9.99 -18.42
N LEU A 496 8.53 9.54 -17.29
CA LEU A 496 9.22 9.48 -16.00
C LEU A 496 10.51 8.63 -16.07
N ILE A 497 10.45 7.45 -16.70
CA ILE A 497 11.62 6.57 -16.89
C ILE A 497 12.49 6.98 -18.08
N GLY A 498 12.18 8.08 -18.76
CA GLY A 498 12.98 8.66 -19.85
C GLY A 498 12.96 7.88 -21.16
N LYS A 499 11.96 7.01 -21.38
CA LYS A 499 11.78 6.25 -22.64
C LYS A 499 11.15 7.10 -23.74
N ILE A 500 10.41 8.14 -23.38
CA ILE A 500 9.91 9.16 -24.30
C ILE A 500 10.28 10.56 -23.78
N ASN A 501 10.46 11.51 -24.68
CA ASN A 501 10.71 12.91 -24.34
C ASN A 501 10.30 13.82 -25.51
N ASP A 502 9.21 14.56 -25.34
CA ASP A 502 8.63 15.38 -26.42
C ASP A 502 9.55 16.53 -26.85
N ARG A 503 10.34 17.09 -25.91
CA ARG A 503 11.30 18.16 -26.21
C ARG A 503 12.45 17.64 -27.08
N SER A 504 13.08 16.54 -26.68
CA SER A 504 14.15 15.90 -27.47
C SER A 504 13.65 15.47 -28.84
N TYR A 505 12.46 14.85 -28.89
CA TYR A 505 11.82 14.48 -30.15
C TYR A 505 11.59 15.69 -31.06
N ALA A 506 11.07 16.79 -30.53
CA ALA A 506 10.80 18.00 -31.29
C ALA A 506 12.07 18.61 -31.89
N MET A 507 13.14 18.71 -31.08
CA MET A 507 14.44 19.25 -31.50
C MET A 507 15.05 18.43 -32.63
N GLU A 508 15.19 17.11 -32.43
CA GLU A 508 15.82 16.22 -33.41
C GLU A 508 15.03 16.14 -34.72
N LYS A 509 13.69 16.05 -34.63
CA LYS A 509 12.85 16.00 -35.83
C LYS A 509 12.83 17.33 -36.57
N ALA A 510 12.87 18.46 -35.88
CA ALA A 510 12.96 19.77 -36.53
C ALA A 510 14.25 19.89 -37.36
N GLU A 511 15.40 19.55 -36.77
CA GLU A 511 16.70 19.56 -37.47
C GLU A 511 16.70 18.59 -38.66
N TYR A 512 16.22 17.37 -38.45
CA TYR A 512 16.09 16.38 -39.53
C TYR A 512 15.22 16.89 -40.68
N TYR A 513 14.04 17.44 -40.39
CA TYR A 513 13.14 17.96 -41.43
C TYR A 513 13.72 19.17 -42.16
N GLN A 514 14.49 20.02 -41.49
CA GLN A 514 15.21 21.11 -42.14
C GLN A 514 16.31 20.56 -43.06
N SER A 515 17.02 19.50 -42.66
CA SER A 515 18.10 18.90 -43.48
C SER A 515 17.60 18.37 -44.82
N ILE A 516 16.36 17.84 -44.86
CA ILE A 516 15.72 17.34 -46.09
C ILE A 516 14.96 18.41 -46.88
N GLY A 517 15.04 19.68 -46.46
CA GLY A 517 14.52 20.81 -47.22
C GLY A 517 13.11 21.28 -46.86
N SER A 518 12.55 20.85 -45.72
CA SER A 518 11.25 21.37 -45.25
C SER A 518 11.40 22.81 -44.75
N SER A 519 10.42 23.67 -45.01
CA SER A 519 10.38 25.03 -44.47
C SER A 519 9.97 25.03 -42.99
N LYS A 520 10.30 26.08 -42.24
CA LYS A 520 9.91 26.20 -40.81
C LYS A 520 8.41 25.97 -40.60
N ARG A 521 7.56 26.55 -41.46
CA ARG A 521 6.10 26.37 -41.38
C ARG A 521 5.65 24.92 -41.60
N GLN A 522 6.33 24.19 -42.50
CA GLN A 522 6.04 22.77 -42.70
C GLN A 522 6.49 21.92 -41.50
N ILE A 523 7.60 22.29 -40.86
CA ILE A 523 8.12 21.64 -39.66
C ILE A 523 7.13 21.83 -38.50
N GLU A 524 6.70 23.07 -38.24
CA GLU A 524 5.68 23.39 -37.23
C GLU A 524 4.43 22.53 -37.40
N GLN A 525 3.90 22.44 -38.63
CA GLN A 525 2.70 21.63 -38.91
C GLN A 525 2.92 20.12 -38.67
N ARG A 526 4.13 19.60 -38.93
CA ARG A 526 4.44 18.19 -38.69
C ARG A 526 4.56 17.88 -37.21
N LEU A 527 5.23 18.75 -36.44
CA LEU A 527 5.34 18.60 -34.99
C LEU A 527 3.99 18.77 -34.29
N TYR A 528 3.18 19.72 -34.75
CA TYR A 528 1.81 19.90 -34.26
C TYR A 528 0.95 18.65 -34.51
N LYS A 529 1.05 18.04 -35.70
CA LYS A 529 0.39 16.76 -36.01
C LYS A 529 0.93 15.58 -35.19
N ALA A 530 2.16 15.66 -34.70
CA ALA A 530 2.73 14.69 -33.78
C ALA A 530 2.27 14.92 -32.33
N GLY A 531 1.50 15.98 -32.06
CA GLY A 531 0.94 16.29 -30.75
C GLY A 531 1.91 16.99 -29.81
N ILE A 532 2.99 17.58 -30.32
CA ILE A 532 3.94 18.35 -29.53
C ILE A 532 3.32 19.67 -29.08
N ASP A 533 3.61 20.07 -27.85
CA ASP A 533 3.18 21.35 -27.28
C ASP A 533 3.66 22.57 -28.11
N PRO A 534 2.81 23.60 -28.34
CA PRO A 534 3.19 24.79 -29.09
C PRO A 534 4.43 25.56 -28.58
N GLU A 535 4.76 25.49 -27.29
CA GLU A 535 5.99 26.08 -26.74
C GLU A 535 7.23 25.32 -27.19
N LEU A 536 7.20 23.98 -27.11
CA LEU A 536 8.28 23.12 -27.58
C LEU A 536 8.47 23.24 -29.10
N ILE A 537 7.38 23.39 -29.87
CA ILE A 537 7.45 23.65 -31.31
C ILE A 537 8.17 24.97 -31.58
N ARG A 538 7.81 26.04 -30.85
CA ARG A 538 8.45 27.35 -30.99
C ARG A 538 9.93 27.27 -30.63
N GLU A 539 10.27 26.59 -29.54
CA GLU A 539 11.64 26.37 -29.10
C GLU A 539 12.47 25.67 -30.21
N ALA A 540 11.95 24.55 -30.73
CA ALA A 540 12.59 23.77 -31.78
C ALA A 540 12.72 24.54 -33.10
N CYS A 541 11.73 25.35 -33.49
CA CYS A 541 11.81 26.13 -34.72
C CYS A 541 12.74 27.35 -34.61
N ASN A 542 12.93 27.88 -33.40
CA ASN A 542 13.85 28.98 -33.11
C ASN A 542 15.31 28.52 -33.10
N SER A 543 15.60 27.27 -32.74
CA SER A 543 16.95 26.71 -32.80
C SER A 543 17.43 26.42 -34.24
N LEU A 544 16.51 26.35 -35.22
CA LEU A 544 16.83 26.05 -36.62
C LEU A 544 17.66 27.14 -37.34
N SER A 545 18.63 26.69 -38.14
CA SER A 545 19.57 27.54 -38.87
C SER A 545 18.90 28.37 -39.97
N SER A 546 18.97 29.70 -39.84
CA SER A 546 18.53 30.63 -40.89
C SER A 546 19.32 30.49 -42.19
N LYS A 547 20.61 30.11 -42.11
CA LYS A 547 21.46 29.88 -43.29
C LYS A 547 20.98 28.66 -44.07
N GLN A 548 20.61 27.59 -43.36
CA GLN A 548 20.09 26.37 -43.99
C GLN A 548 18.73 26.61 -44.64
N GLU A 549 17.85 27.40 -43.99
CA GLU A 549 16.55 27.78 -44.53
C GLU A 549 16.68 28.46 -45.91
N LYS A 550 17.58 29.45 -46.01
CA LYS A 550 17.87 30.14 -47.28
C LYS A 550 18.44 29.19 -48.33
N SER A 551 19.36 28.31 -47.93
CA SER A 551 19.95 27.31 -48.84
C SER A 551 18.89 26.37 -49.43
N ASN A 552 17.96 25.90 -48.60
CA ASN A 552 16.85 25.05 -49.03
C ASN A 552 15.90 25.77 -49.99
N ALA A 553 15.55 27.03 -49.68
CA ALA A 553 14.75 27.87 -50.57
C ALA A 553 15.40 28.01 -51.96
N LYS A 554 16.72 28.27 -52.01
CA LYS A 554 17.49 28.36 -53.27
C LYS A 554 17.48 27.05 -54.05
N LYS A 555 17.68 25.90 -53.39
CA LYS A 555 17.61 24.58 -54.04
C LYS A 555 16.24 24.32 -54.65
N LEU A 556 15.16 24.65 -53.95
CA LEU A 556 13.80 24.52 -54.47
C LEU A 556 13.54 25.51 -55.61
N ALA A 557 13.99 26.76 -55.50
CA ALA A 557 13.89 27.77 -56.54
C ALA A 557 14.52 27.29 -57.86
N LYS A 558 15.74 26.76 -57.81
CA LYS A 558 16.44 26.18 -58.98
C LYS A 558 15.66 25.04 -59.62
N ARG A 559 15.01 24.18 -58.82
CA ARG A 559 14.18 23.08 -59.31
C ARG A 559 12.88 23.58 -59.96
N LEU A 560 12.22 24.57 -59.35
CA LEU A 560 11.00 25.17 -59.89
C LEU A 560 11.28 25.91 -61.22
N ALA A 561 12.43 26.59 -61.32
CA ALA A 561 12.85 27.30 -62.53
C ALA A 561 12.91 26.39 -63.77
N LYS A 562 13.37 25.13 -63.61
CA LYS A 562 13.44 24.15 -64.72
C LYS A 562 12.07 23.81 -65.32
N GLY A 563 11.00 23.91 -64.54
CA GLY A 563 9.64 23.62 -64.98
C GLY A 563 8.94 24.79 -65.67
N LEU A 564 9.48 26.01 -65.55
CA LEU A 564 8.92 27.22 -66.13
C LEU A 564 9.55 27.48 -67.49
N LYS A 565 8.78 27.30 -68.57
CA LYS A 565 9.20 27.54 -69.95
C LYS A 565 8.41 28.70 -70.56
N ALA A 566 8.99 29.36 -71.56
CA ALA A 566 8.31 30.39 -72.36
C ALA A 566 7.74 31.56 -71.52
N GLN A 567 8.54 32.05 -70.57
CA GLN A 567 8.20 33.13 -69.63
C GLN A 567 9.40 34.05 -69.47
N SER A 568 9.15 35.36 -69.28
CA SER A 568 10.22 36.30 -69.00
C SER A 568 10.87 36.04 -67.64
N VAL A 569 12.13 36.46 -67.46
CA VAL A 569 12.86 36.38 -66.19
C VAL A 569 12.06 37.00 -65.06
N ARG A 570 11.45 38.17 -65.30
CA ARG A 570 10.59 38.86 -64.32
C ARG A 570 9.41 37.98 -63.91
N ARG A 571 8.70 37.37 -64.88
CA ARG A 571 7.54 36.51 -64.60
C ARG A 571 7.96 35.24 -63.87
N LYS A 572 9.07 34.61 -64.27
CA LYS A 572 9.63 33.44 -63.60
C LYS A 572 9.97 33.73 -62.15
N ARG A 573 10.69 34.83 -61.87
CA ARG A 573 11.04 35.22 -60.50
C ARG A 573 9.79 35.43 -59.64
N GLN A 574 8.78 36.16 -60.14
CA GLN A 574 7.51 36.34 -59.42
C GLN A 574 6.78 35.02 -59.14
N GLU A 575 6.71 34.13 -60.12
CA GLU A 575 6.03 32.84 -59.97
C GLU A 575 6.78 31.91 -59.02
N ILE A 576 8.12 31.92 -59.05
CA ILE A 576 8.98 31.17 -58.11
C ILE A 576 8.82 31.69 -56.69
N THR A 577 8.91 33.00 -56.46
CA THR A 577 8.69 33.60 -55.13
C THR A 577 7.32 33.22 -54.58
N HIS A 578 6.26 33.32 -55.40
CA HIS A 578 4.92 32.91 -54.99
C HIS A 578 4.86 31.41 -54.61
N LYS A 579 5.43 30.53 -55.42
CA LYS A 579 5.48 29.08 -55.14
C LYS A 579 6.29 28.74 -53.89
N LEU A 580 7.37 29.46 -53.61
CA LEU A 580 8.17 29.31 -52.39
C LEU A 580 7.38 29.74 -51.14
N ILE A 581 6.65 30.86 -51.20
CA ILE A 581 5.78 31.30 -50.10
C ILE A 581 4.67 30.26 -49.84
N LEU A 582 4.06 29.72 -50.90
CA LEU A 582 3.11 28.61 -50.76
C LEU A 582 3.73 27.34 -50.16
N HIS A 583 5.04 27.13 -50.37
CA HIS A 583 5.80 26.06 -49.71
C HIS A 583 6.23 26.40 -48.28
N GLY A 584 5.83 27.55 -47.74
CA GLY A 584 6.01 27.94 -46.34
C GLY A 584 7.30 28.69 -46.02
N TYR A 585 8.06 29.13 -47.03
CA TYR A 585 9.20 30.02 -46.81
C TYR A 585 8.76 31.45 -46.52
N LEU A 586 9.53 32.16 -45.68
CA LEU A 586 9.30 33.58 -45.40
C LEU A 586 9.44 34.43 -46.69
N PRO A 587 8.67 35.51 -46.85
CA PRO A 587 8.69 36.35 -48.05
C PRO A 587 10.09 36.84 -48.44
N ASP A 588 10.90 37.26 -47.47
CA ASP A 588 12.24 37.79 -47.74
C ASP A 588 13.19 36.71 -48.27
N ALA A 589 13.17 35.52 -47.65
CA ALA A 589 13.97 34.38 -48.10
C ALA A 589 13.52 33.86 -49.47
N ALA A 590 12.21 33.88 -49.74
CA ALA A 590 11.65 33.49 -51.03
C ALA A 590 12.00 34.47 -52.17
N LYS A 591 12.04 35.77 -51.86
CA LYS A 591 12.46 36.81 -52.81
C LYS A 591 13.95 36.71 -53.10
N GLU A 592 14.80 36.66 -52.07
CA GLU A 592 16.25 36.50 -52.18
C GLU A 592 16.61 35.25 -52.99
N ALA A 593 15.95 34.11 -52.74
CA ALA A 593 16.19 32.86 -53.46
C ALA A 593 15.82 32.92 -54.95
N ALA A 594 14.83 33.74 -55.34
CA ALA A 594 14.43 33.92 -56.72
C ALA A 594 15.34 34.92 -57.46
N GLU A 595 15.82 35.96 -56.77
CA GLU A 595 16.72 36.97 -57.32
C GLU A 595 18.11 36.40 -57.64
N GLU A 596 18.62 35.48 -56.81
CA GLU A 596 19.89 34.80 -57.03
C GLU A 596 19.87 33.74 -58.15
N LEU A 597 18.74 33.53 -58.82
CA LEU A 597 18.70 32.68 -60.01
C LEU A 597 19.37 33.41 -61.18
N ASP A 598 20.37 32.73 -61.73
CA ASP A 598 21.12 33.16 -62.90
C ASP A 598 20.40 32.72 -64.18
N PHE A 599 20.18 33.67 -65.09
CA PHE A 599 19.55 33.47 -66.40
C PHE A 599 20.47 34.07 -67.46
N ASN A 600 20.58 33.43 -68.62
CA ASN A 600 21.41 33.92 -69.74
C ASN A 600 20.93 35.30 -70.24
N GLU A 601 21.84 36.10 -70.81
CA GLU A 601 21.52 37.45 -71.31
C GLU A 601 20.44 37.43 -72.39
N ASP A 602 20.41 36.37 -73.22
CA ASP A 602 19.43 36.18 -74.29
C ASP A 602 18.14 35.47 -73.85
N HIS A 603 17.96 35.20 -72.54
CA HIS A 603 16.87 34.35 -72.04
C HIS A 603 15.48 34.84 -72.47
N ASP A 604 15.23 36.14 -72.33
CA ASP A 604 13.91 36.71 -72.60
C ASP A 604 13.59 36.68 -74.10
N THR A 605 14.59 36.82 -74.96
CA THR A 605 14.46 36.72 -76.42
C THR A 605 14.12 35.29 -76.83
N GLU A 606 14.88 34.30 -76.37
CA GLU A 606 14.63 32.87 -76.62
C GLU A 606 13.25 32.44 -76.08
N ALA A 607 12.92 32.86 -74.86
CA ALA A 607 11.66 32.49 -74.22
C ALA A 607 10.44 33.17 -74.89
N LEU A 608 10.62 34.37 -75.47
CA LEU A 608 9.57 35.05 -76.23
C LEU A 608 9.27 34.28 -77.52
N GLN A 609 10.30 33.80 -78.23
CA GLN A 609 10.13 32.99 -79.43
C GLN A 609 9.40 31.67 -79.13
N ASP A 610 9.82 30.96 -78.07
CA ASP A 610 9.14 29.75 -77.58
C ASP A 610 7.67 30.02 -77.21
N ALA A 611 7.40 31.16 -76.55
CA ALA A 611 6.04 31.55 -76.16
C ALA A 611 5.17 31.85 -77.38
N PHE A 612 5.76 32.51 -78.37
CA PHE A 612 5.13 32.90 -79.62
C PHE A 612 4.75 31.68 -80.47
N GLU A 613 5.69 30.76 -80.70
CA GLU A 613 5.42 29.51 -81.43
C GLU A 613 4.33 28.67 -80.75
N LYS A 614 4.39 28.58 -79.41
CA LYS A 614 3.37 27.86 -78.64
C LYS A 614 2.00 28.53 -78.78
N ALA A 615 1.94 29.85 -78.72
CA ALA A 615 0.70 30.60 -78.89
C ALA A 615 0.15 30.44 -80.30
N LEU A 616 1.01 30.44 -81.32
CA LEU A 616 0.62 30.21 -82.72
C LEU A 616 -0.08 28.87 -82.88
N ARG A 617 0.51 27.79 -82.34
CA ARG A 617 -0.10 26.45 -82.37
C ARG A 617 -1.43 26.41 -81.61
N LEU A 618 -1.50 27.05 -80.43
CA LEU A 618 -2.70 27.06 -79.60
C LEU A 618 -3.88 27.81 -80.24
N TYR A 619 -3.61 28.83 -81.05
CA TYR A 619 -4.65 29.68 -81.62
C TYR A 619 -4.80 29.56 -83.15
N ALA A 620 -4.21 28.53 -83.76
CA ALA A 620 -4.24 28.28 -85.20
C ALA A 620 -5.67 28.17 -85.81
N SER A 621 -6.68 27.83 -85.00
CA SER A 621 -8.07 27.71 -85.43
C SER A 621 -8.87 29.03 -85.43
N LYS A 622 -8.22 30.16 -85.11
CA LYS A 622 -8.87 31.48 -85.03
C LYS A 622 -8.73 32.26 -86.34
N THR A 623 -9.59 33.25 -86.53
CA THR A 623 -9.43 34.21 -87.64
C THR A 623 -8.15 35.01 -87.46
N PRO A 624 -7.50 35.51 -88.54
CA PRO A 624 -6.21 36.19 -88.46
C PRO A 624 -6.17 37.32 -87.40
N ASP A 625 -7.17 38.20 -87.39
CA ASP A 625 -7.26 39.30 -86.41
C ASP A 625 -7.42 38.81 -84.97
N ALA A 626 -8.23 37.76 -84.77
CA ALA A 626 -8.44 37.17 -83.45
C ALA A 626 -7.22 36.38 -82.97
N GLN A 627 -6.50 35.73 -83.88
CA GLN A 627 -5.27 35.00 -83.61
C GLN A 627 -4.16 35.96 -83.16
N ARG A 628 -3.92 37.05 -83.91
CA ARG A 628 -2.98 38.11 -83.53
C ARG A 628 -3.26 38.65 -82.13
N ALA A 629 -4.51 39.01 -81.84
CA ALA A 629 -4.90 39.54 -80.53
C ALA A 629 -4.70 38.54 -79.38
N LYS A 630 -4.97 37.25 -79.62
CA LYS A 630 -4.79 36.18 -78.62
C LYS A 630 -3.32 35.85 -78.37
N ILE A 631 -2.49 35.85 -79.41
CA ILE A 631 -1.04 35.66 -79.28
C ILE A 631 -0.43 36.78 -78.46
N ARG A 632 -0.72 38.05 -78.82
CA ARG A 632 -0.26 39.22 -78.05
C ARG A 632 -0.66 39.13 -76.58
N THR A 633 -1.93 38.81 -76.31
CA THR A 633 -2.43 38.64 -74.93
C THR A 633 -1.71 37.51 -74.18
N TYR A 634 -1.40 36.41 -74.86
CA TYR A 634 -0.69 35.29 -74.26
C TYR A 634 0.74 35.66 -73.89
N CYS A 635 1.51 36.28 -74.80
CA CYS A 635 2.89 36.68 -74.52
C CYS A 635 2.97 37.76 -73.42
N LEU A 636 2.05 38.73 -73.39
CA LEU A 636 1.94 39.70 -72.29
C LEU A 636 1.71 39.01 -70.93
N ARG A 637 0.88 37.96 -70.88
CA ARG A 637 0.65 37.17 -69.65
C ARG A 637 1.88 36.38 -69.20
N GLN A 638 2.74 35.99 -70.14
CA GLN A 638 4.04 35.37 -69.83
C GLN A 638 5.11 36.40 -69.41
N GLY A 639 4.76 37.69 -69.40
CA GLY A 639 5.55 38.78 -68.81
C GLY A 639 6.52 39.47 -69.76
N PHE A 640 6.36 39.31 -71.07
CA PHE A 640 7.12 40.04 -72.08
C PHE A 640 6.54 41.44 -72.28
N ASN A 641 7.37 42.40 -72.71
CA ASN A 641 6.91 43.75 -73.00
C ASN A 641 6.20 43.78 -74.37
N ARG A 642 5.46 44.85 -74.65
CA ARG A 642 4.67 44.97 -75.88
C ARG A 642 5.52 45.18 -77.12
N GLU A 643 6.61 45.91 -77.00
CA GLU A 643 7.48 46.31 -78.11
C GLU A 643 8.15 45.09 -78.74
N ASP A 644 8.71 44.19 -77.92
CA ASP A 644 9.36 42.96 -78.39
C ASP A 644 8.36 41.98 -79.01
N ILE A 645 7.14 41.90 -78.47
CA ILE A 645 6.06 41.06 -79.03
C ILE A 645 5.65 41.56 -80.41
N ASP A 646 5.43 42.87 -80.54
CA ASP A 646 4.99 43.48 -81.78
C ASP A 646 6.08 43.39 -82.86
N ALA A 647 7.36 43.58 -82.49
CA ALA A 647 8.51 43.39 -83.39
C ALA A 647 8.62 41.94 -83.91
N LEU A 648 8.43 40.94 -83.04
CA LEU A 648 8.47 39.54 -83.45
C LEU A 648 7.29 39.17 -84.37
N MET A 649 6.09 39.70 -84.09
CA MET A 649 4.91 39.51 -84.95
C MET A 649 5.12 40.08 -86.36
N GLU A 650 5.73 41.25 -86.48
CA GLU A 650 6.05 41.88 -87.76
C GLU A 650 7.11 41.08 -88.54
N SER A 651 8.11 40.51 -87.84
CA SER A 651 9.18 39.74 -88.50
C SER A 651 8.75 38.37 -89.06
N GLU A 652 7.65 37.80 -88.54
CA GLU A 652 7.13 36.47 -88.92
C GLU A 652 5.94 36.57 -89.90
N ASP A 653 5.72 37.74 -90.53
CA ASP A 653 4.64 38.03 -91.50
C ASP A 653 3.23 37.70 -90.97
N LEU A 654 3.01 37.86 -89.66
CA LEU A 654 1.83 37.39 -88.95
C LEU A 654 0.78 38.43 -88.69
#